data_AF-A0A2D4SKG3-F1
#
_entry.id   AF-A0A2D4SKG3-F1
#
_cell.length_a   1.000
_cell.length_b   1.000
_cell.length_c   1.000
_cell.angle_alpha   90.00
_cell.angle_beta   90.00
_cell.angle_gamma   90.00
#
_symmetry.space_group_name_H-M   'P 1'
#
loop_
_entity.id
_entity.type
_entity.pdbx_description
1 polymer ?
#
loop_
_entity_poly.entity_id
_entity_poly.type
_entity_poly.pdbx_seq_one_letter_code
_entity_poly.pdbx_strand_id
1 'polypeptide(L)'
;MRFFSLFLLGCASEEAVKVYNSAPSATITSHSSGEDFLSGYSYSFQAQIQDENHSADELVVVWSSDQGILCEEQNPSIDGASVCTASLQEGDTFVRVQVTDPEGEAAIAQIEAEVAPSFAPTVSILSPNAQERYYSDQLLLLSAQIQDAEDASSDLSYQWESTLDGVLATTAVPNEDGQIEEYLYLSEGNHALKLSVTDVSGKSTEKSISFQVGGPNTMPTCSIVSPIMGDSFVVGEPIIFQASASDSEIASENLTVMWTSDKDGELGGGTIDSSGVAILTTSDLSPDTHTIQFAVEDEQESRCSSSVVISVGTSPDLSILSPTAGDVFALGEVIYFSGTVQDGDELPSQVALSWVSSVDGEFSTQGSSASGVLDVYVSTLSAGQHSISVTATDSTGLSDISSLSILVNDPPTAPMLTVTPSVAYTNDDIVAIASGSTDSEGHTISYAYEWFQNNTLTSYTSSTLPSTATIGGDTWMVRVTPNDGYHDGNSVEAVVSVVNTEPQIDSVLLDASEATTSQTVVCTGTASDIDGDTLTESYQWENQTTGVVLGTSASITLSPLSVSPGDTVSCTYGVDDGISSTSSSALISIINTDPSINSLSIAPSNPYIGDTLTCMGSVSDDDLETPIESHQWENQTTGVLLSTTSSLDLDTSNASPSDVIACTLTVTDLSGGTASDTQTVSVGNLPPSIDTLSFDQTTVAIGDTLACVVSASDPEGETPILTYAWENTTTGTALGSGSTLTLNSSMATGLDEISCTATAEDSYGAVASQSISIFVDETIPVFSTVATISPNSGVLINTALTCLGTASDPDGTSVTLAYVWTVGTTTIATGTSLDLLTTSVQPNDVILCTITATDGDGEQATSSTSVTVENSAPEITSVVIDPDPAYTNTDLIAVPSHSDLEGDSVSFTYTWNVNGADIQSGSIDTFASTLFSKNDTISVSVVAEDGQDVSAIVTESIVISNSLSSAPIISIAPSAPLEQVDDISCSIDVVSADTDADPVTYSFAWTVDGTPYTSSSDTATTSTVSAFDLNGGEEWECSVTPNDGQDDGIVATESVVIDGEGVSVGDTNIVVRDGFQYQCQAWSGNECIENWISVPASAFVDEANCGVPDKTTLRPVWYGETDVQCELICWIATGDSTCVGHQSSSGSSGTHTGWMYTSPTSPGCDSSGRAYSEITFPGATYTHVWSFDSMSWSRSGNFSGYVCNW
;
A
#
# COMPACT_ATOMS: atom_id res chain seq x y z
N MET A 1 133.50 12.06 -34.81
CA MET A 1 134.76 12.78 -34.46
C MET A 1 135.63 12.84 -35.72
N ARG A 2 136.53 13.85 -35.86
CA ARG A 2 137.69 13.93 -36.80
C ARG A 2 137.61 12.96 -38.00
N PHE A 3 137.45 13.38 -39.25
CA PHE A 3 138.26 14.33 -40.05
C PHE A 3 137.99 13.95 -41.53
N PHE A 4 138.38 14.63 -42.62
CA PHE A 4 138.70 16.03 -43.00
C PHE A 4 138.69 15.98 -44.58
N SER A 5 138.21 16.94 -45.37
CA SER A 5 138.66 18.33 -45.57
C SER A 5 139.95 18.48 -46.40
N LEU A 6 139.90 19.30 -47.47
CA LEU A 6 141.02 20.11 -48.05
C LEU A 6 142.18 19.34 -48.78
N PHE A 7 143.04 19.91 -49.66
CA PHE A 7 143.32 21.30 -50.12
C PHE A 7 144.30 21.43 -51.36
N LEU A 8 144.34 22.62 -52.03
CA LEU A 8 145.49 23.42 -52.60
C LEU A 8 146.30 23.11 -53.91
N LEU A 9 146.35 24.14 -54.80
CA LEU A 9 147.48 24.84 -55.53
C LEU A 9 148.56 24.16 -56.44
N GLY A 10 148.93 24.84 -57.56
CA GLY A 10 150.22 24.73 -58.30
C GLY A 10 150.32 25.53 -59.65
N CYS A 11 151.53 25.91 -60.15
CA CYS A 11 151.74 26.68 -61.42
C CYS A 11 153.14 26.47 -62.13
N ALA A 12 153.22 26.70 -63.48
CA ALA A 12 154.25 27.46 -64.27
C ALA A 12 155.16 26.83 -65.40
N SER A 13 155.19 27.53 -66.56
CA SER A 13 156.34 27.92 -67.47
C SER A 13 156.94 27.10 -68.67
N GLU A 14 157.29 27.87 -69.73
CA GLU A 14 158.27 27.69 -70.86
C GLU A 14 157.88 27.09 -72.25
N GLU A 15 158.72 27.32 -73.28
CA GLU A 15 158.32 27.56 -74.70
C GLU A 15 158.86 26.59 -75.78
N ALA A 16 158.06 26.42 -76.84
CA ALA A 16 158.47 26.29 -78.26
C ALA A 16 159.13 24.99 -78.80
N VAL A 17 158.39 23.87 -78.76
CA VAL A 17 158.08 23.14 -80.00
C VAL A 17 156.57 23.20 -80.20
N LYS A 18 156.10 23.64 -81.38
CA LYS A 18 154.67 23.64 -81.68
C LYS A 18 154.19 22.23 -82.04
N VAL A 19 153.76 21.50 -81.03
CA VAL A 19 152.68 20.51 -81.21
C VAL A 19 151.44 21.30 -81.63
N TYR A 20 150.72 20.82 -82.64
CA TYR A 20 149.36 21.28 -82.91
C TYR A 20 148.44 20.41 -82.07
N ASN A 21 147.63 21.04 -81.22
CA ASN A 21 146.44 20.41 -80.68
C ASN A 21 145.35 20.45 -81.76
N SER A 22 144.76 19.31 -82.13
CA SER A 22 143.55 19.25 -82.94
C SER A 22 142.36 19.30 -81.99
N ALA A 23 141.70 20.46 -81.91
CA ALA A 23 140.55 20.66 -81.02
C ALA A 23 139.50 19.55 -81.19
N PRO A 24 138.87 19.07 -80.09
CA PRO A 24 137.91 17.99 -80.12
C PRO A 24 136.69 18.36 -80.96
N SER A 25 135.92 17.35 -81.36
CA SER A 25 134.70 17.47 -82.14
C SER A 25 133.54 16.78 -81.43
N ALA A 26 132.34 17.35 -81.55
CA ALA A 26 131.11 16.81 -80.99
C ALA A 26 130.00 16.82 -82.03
N THR A 27 129.07 15.88 -81.96
CA THR A 27 127.84 15.84 -82.76
C THR A 27 126.76 15.10 -81.97
N ILE A 28 125.60 15.72 -81.76
CA ILE A 28 124.43 15.06 -81.16
C ILE A 28 123.87 14.04 -82.17
N THR A 29 123.58 12.82 -81.70
CA THR A 29 123.23 11.66 -82.54
C THR A 29 121.90 11.00 -82.17
N SER A 30 121.32 11.27 -81.00
CA SER A 30 120.04 10.69 -80.58
C SER A 30 118.82 11.32 -81.24
N HIS A 31 118.83 12.65 -81.36
CA HIS A 31 117.70 13.49 -81.77
C HIS A 31 118.17 14.52 -82.80
N SER A 32 117.25 14.99 -83.62
CA SER A 32 117.45 16.00 -84.66
C SER A 32 117.15 17.42 -84.16
N SER A 33 117.48 18.42 -84.98
CA SER A 33 117.22 19.84 -84.65
C SER A 33 115.83 20.24 -85.12
N GLY A 34 115.00 20.75 -84.21
CA GLY A 34 113.57 20.96 -84.42
C GLY A 34 112.74 19.71 -84.19
N GLU A 35 113.11 18.91 -83.18
CA GLU A 35 112.35 17.74 -82.72
C GLU A 35 111.45 18.13 -81.54
N ASP A 36 110.24 17.57 -81.49
CA ASP A 36 109.23 17.88 -80.47
C ASP A 36 109.49 17.10 -79.17
N PHE A 37 109.33 17.78 -78.02
CA PHE A 37 109.46 17.20 -76.68
C PHE A 37 108.29 17.61 -75.77
N LEU A 38 108.00 16.82 -74.75
CA LEU A 38 106.94 17.09 -73.78
C LEU A 38 107.52 17.41 -72.40
N SER A 39 107.09 18.54 -71.83
CA SER A 39 107.51 19.01 -70.50
C SER A 39 107.07 18.02 -69.42
N GLY A 40 108.04 17.53 -68.63
CA GLY A 40 107.84 16.51 -67.59
C GLY A 40 108.30 15.10 -67.98
N TYR A 41 108.44 14.80 -69.27
CA TYR A 41 108.94 13.51 -69.75
C TYR A 41 110.47 13.51 -69.80
N SER A 42 111.10 12.34 -69.60
CA SER A 42 112.57 12.19 -69.57
C SER A 42 113.11 11.61 -70.89
N TYR A 43 114.06 12.32 -71.51
CA TYR A 43 114.61 11.99 -72.83
C TYR A 43 116.10 11.65 -72.75
N SER A 44 116.55 10.66 -73.55
CA SER A 44 117.94 10.18 -73.59
C SER A 44 118.72 10.83 -74.74
N PHE A 45 119.36 11.95 -74.45
CA PHE A 45 120.25 12.64 -75.39
C PHE A 45 121.58 11.89 -75.50
N GLN A 46 122.08 11.72 -76.73
CA GLN A 46 123.35 11.05 -77.01
C GLN A 46 124.18 11.85 -78.01
N ALA A 47 125.50 11.83 -77.85
CA ALA A 47 126.43 12.51 -78.74
C ALA A 47 127.69 11.69 -78.99
N GLN A 48 128.21 11.80 -80.20
CA GLN A 48 129.49 11.25 -80.59
C GLN A 48 130.57 12.33 -80.48
N ILE A 49 131.64 12.00 -79.76
CA ILE A 49 132.76 12.87 -79.40
C ILE A 49 134.06 12.27 -79.94
N GLN A 50 134.90 13.06 -80.62
CA GLN A 50 136.19 12.60 -81.17
C GLN A 50 137.25 13.70 -81.11
N ASP A 51 138.44 13.34 -80.64
CA ASP A 51 139.67 14.14 -80.64
C ASP A 51 140.75 13.35 -81.42
N GLU A 52 141.67 14.01 -82.13
CA GLU A 52 142.71 13.32 -82.91
C GLU A 52 143.97 12.97 -82.08
N ASN A 53 144.13 13.56 -80.89
CA ASN A 53 145.31 13.42 -80.04
C ASN A 53 145.05 13.13 -78.55
N HIS A 54 143.82 13.19 -78.05
CA HIS A 54 143.43 12.78 -76.69
C HIS A 54 142.52 11.55 -76.66
N SER A 55 142.59 10.75 -75.59
CA SER A 55 141.67 9.63 -75.38
C SER A 55 140.37 10.08 -74.70
N ALA A 56 139.30 9.30 -74.87
CA ALA A 56 137.96 9.69 -74.40
C ALA A 56 137.87 9.89 -72.88
N ASP A 57 138.70 9.18 -72.10
CA ASP A 57 138.82 9.33 -70.65
C ASP A 57 139.58 10.59 -70.20
N GLU A 58 140.19 11.33 -71.14
CA GLU A 58 140.84 12.64 -70.91
C GLU A 58 139.91 13.82 -71.27
N LEU A 59 138.88 13.59 -72.10
CA LEU A 59 137.91 14.60 -72.51
C LEU A 59 136.79 14.77 -71.47
N VAL A 60 136.32 16.01 -71.23
CA VAL A 60 135.16 16.29 -70.38
C VAL A 60 133.99 16.77 -71.23
N VAL A 61 132.80 16.20 -70.98
CA VAL A 61 131.56 16.50 -71.69
C VAL A 61 130.49 16.99 -70.71
N VAL A 62 129.80 18.07 -71.07
CA VAL A 62 128.71 18.68 -70.29
C VAL A 62 127.48 18.80 -71.16
N TRP A 63 126.33 18.36 -70.64
CA TRP A 63 125.02 18.48 -71.28
C TRP A 63 124.20 19.58 -70.62
N SER A 64 123.64 20.48 -71.42
CA SER A 64 122.89 21.63 -70.94
C SER A 64 121.78 22.04 -71.90
N SER A 65 120.74 22.65 -71.36
CA SER A 65 119.77 23.43 -72.11
C SER A 65 120.07 24.93 -71.98
N ASP A 66 119.18 25.77 -72.49
CA ASP A 66 119.18 27.21 -72.21
C ASP A 66 118.65 27.57 -70.81
N GLN A 67 117.92 26.68 -70.12
CA GLN A 67 117.51 26.89 -68.72
C GLN A 67 118.53 26.35 -67.68
N GLY A 68 119.37 25.35 -68.01
CA GLY A 68 120.36 24.84 -67.05
C GLY A 68 121.26 23.69 -67.54
N ILE A 69 122.04 23.12 -66.62
CA ILE A 69 122.78 21.87 -66.84
C ILE A 69 121.78 20.71 -66.72
N LEU A 70 121.73 19.84 -67.74
CA LEU A 70 120.81 18.69 -67.82
C LEU A 70 121.39 17.45 -67.14
N CYS A 71 122.71 17.23 -67.27
CA CYS A 71 123.43 16.16 -66.60
C CYS A 71 124.79 16.65 -66.10
N GLU A 72 125.25 16.09 -64.97
CA GLU A 72 126.57 16.38 -64.40
C GLU A 72 127.71 16.03 -65.39
N GLU A 73 128.86 16.69 -65.22
CA GLU A 73 130.01 16.57 -66.12
C GLU A 73 130.53 15.11 -66.19
N GLN A 74 130.73 14.61 -67.39
CA GLN A 74 131.04 13.20 -67.66
C GLN A 74 132.15 13.05 -68.70
N ASN A 75 132.97 12.01 -68.61
CA ASN A 75 133.84 11.62 -69.71
C ASN A 75 133.03 10.82 -70.76
N PRO A 76 133.26 11.01 -72.07
CA PRO A 76 132.71 10.13 -73.09
C PRO A 76 133.26 8.70 -72.98
N SER A 77 132.49 7.74 -73.47
CA SER A 77 132.88 6.32 -73.56
C SER A 77 134.10 6.14 -74.48
N ILE A 78 134.81 5.01 -74.35
CA ILE A 78 136.07 4.74 -75.09
C ILE A 78 135.93 4.68 -76.63
N ASP A 79 134.70 4.60 -77.13
CA ASP A 79 134.32 4.68 -78.55
C ASP A 79 133.86 6.09 -78.99
N GLY A 80 133.81 7.05 -78.06
CA GLY A 80 133.39 8.44 -78.25
C GLY A 80 131.96 8.77 -77.78
N ALA A 81 131.17 7.81 -77.27
CA ALA A 81 129.76 8.06 -76.95
C ALA A 81 129.53 8.69 -75.56
N SER A 82 128.85 9.83 -75.50
CA SER A 82 128.33 10.46 -74.26
C SER A 82 126.80 10.44 -74.25
N VAL A 83 126.20 10.27 -73.06
CA VAL A 83 124.74 10.10 -72.88
C VAL A 83 124.24 10.91 -71.68
N CYS A 84 123.12 11.63 -71.86
CA CYS A 84 122.42 12.35 -70.80
C CYS A 84 120.92 12.01 -70.84
N THR A 85 120.38 11.50 -69.73
CA THR A 85 118.92 11.30 -69.60
C THR A 85 118.35 12.37 -68.69
N ALA A 86 117.55 13.27 -69.25
CA ALA A 86 117.00 14.43 -68.54
C ALA A 86 115.62 14.82 -69.11
N SER A 87 114.78 15.43 -68.27
CA SER A 87 113.53 16.04 -68.71
C SER A 87 113.71 17.49 -69.10
N LEU A 88 113.21 17.89 -70.27
CA LEU A 88 113.14 19.30 -70.65
C LEU A 88 111.95 19.97 -69.95
N GLN A 89 112.01 21.28 -69.82
CA GLN A 89 110.96 22.12 -69.24
C GLN A 89 110.31 22.99 -70.32
N GLU A 90 109.06 23.39 -70.13
CA GLU A 90 108.37 24.34 -71.01
C GLU A 90 109.18 25.66 -71.10
N GLY A 91 109.74 25.93 -72.28
CA GLY A 91 110.62 27.08 -72.51
C GLY A 91 112.13 26.77 -72.52
N ASP A 92 112.55 25.50 -72.45
CA ASP A 92 113.80 25.08 -73.10
C ASP A 92 113.64 25.17 -74.62
N THR A 93 114.66 25.65 -75.33
CA THR A 93 114.67 25.85 -76.79
C THR A 93 115.88 25.25 -77.49
N PHE A 94 116.94 24.90 -76.75
CA PHE A 94 118.11 24.19 -77.28
C PHE A 94 118.57 23.11 -76.31
N VAL A 95 119.01 21.96 -76.84
CA VAL A 95 119.86 21.02 -76.10
C VAL A 95 121.27 21.07 -76.67
N ARG A 96 122.25 21.27 -75.78
CA ARG A 96 123.67 21.44 -76.10
C ARG A 96 124.51 20.37 -75.42
N VAL A 97 125.52 19.91 -76.15
CA VAL A 97 126.64 19.15 -75.62
C VAL A 97 127.92 19.93 -75.90
N GLN A 98 128.69 20.21 -74.85
CA GLN A 98 130.03 20.76 -74.97
C GLN A 98 131.06 19.70 -74.58
N VAL A 99 132.06 19.49 -75.43
CA VAL A 99 133.30 18.79 -75.07
C VAL A 99 134.42 19.80 -74.86
N THR A 100 135.33 19.52 -73.94
CA THR A 100 136.59 20.27 -73.74
C THR A 100 137.72 19.29 -73.44
N ASP A 101 138.89 19.53 -74.02
CA ASP A 101 140.11 18.73 -73.84
C ASP A 101 140.97 19.22 -72.65
N PRO A 102 142.02 18.48 -72.22
CA PRO A 102 142.84 18.88 -71.07
C PRO A 102 143.62 20.19 -71.28
N GLU A 103 143.91 20.53 -72.54
CA GLU A 103 144.61 21.73 -72.99
C GLU A 103 143.70 22.97 -73.01
N GLY A 104 142.38 22.78 -73.02
CA GLY A 104 141.34 23.81 -72.93
C GLY A 104 140.70 24.23 -74.25
N GLU A 105 140.92 23.50 -75.35
CA GLU A 105 140.16 23.68 -76.59
C GLU A 105 138.83 22.91 -76.53
N ALA A 106 137.80 23.44 -77.16
CA ALA A 106 136.42 22.99 -76.95
C ALA A 106 135.57 23.01 -78.23
N ALA A 107 134.62 22.08 -78.31
CA ALA A 107 133.59 22.07 -79.34
C ALA A 107 132.19 21.91 -78.73
N ILE A 108 131.21 22.52 -79.39
CA ILE A 108 129.81 22.48 -79.00
C ILE A 108 129.00 21.95 -80.18
N ALA A 109 128.17 20.94 -79.93
CA ALA A 109 127.05 20.61 -80.80
C ALA A 109 125.76 21.01 -80.09
N GLN A 110 124.77 21.49 -80.86
CA GLN A 110 123.45 21.81 -80.34
C GLN A 110 122.37 21.38 -81.33
N ILE A 111 121.20 21.08 -80.79
CA ILE A 111 119.94 20.92 -81.51
C ILE A 111 118.93 21.93 -80.97
N GLU A 112 118.07 22.46 -81.83
CA GLU A 112 116.85 23.16 -81.44
C GLU A 112 115.83 22.12 -80.94
N ALA A 113 115.08 22.48 -79.90
CA ALA A 113 114.06 21.63 -79.27
C ALA A 113 112.77 22.44 -79.12
N GLU A 114 111.61 21.85 -79.45
CA GLU A 114 110.31 22.49 -79.27
C GLU A 114 109.55 21.77 -78.14
N VAL A 115 109.49 22.39 -76.95
CA VAL A 115 108.97 21.74 -75.73
C VAL A 115 107.54 22.20 -75.43
N ALA A 116 106.58 21.31 -75.63
CA ALA A 116 105.16 21.52 -75.35
C ALA A 116 104.75 21.02 -73.94
N PRO A 117 103.70 21.57 -73.31
CA PRO A 117 103.19 21.05 -72.04
C PRO A 117 102.35 19.78 -72.24
N SER A 118 102.48 18.81 -71.33
CA SER A 118 101.49 17.71 -71.22
C SER A 118 100.17 18.18 -70.59
N PHE A 119 99.11 17.41 -70.78
CA PHE A 119 97.80 17.61 -70.17
C PHE A 119 97.65 16.78 -68.90
N ALA A 120 96.44 16.29 -68.59
CA ALA A 120 96.13 15.51 -67.40
C ALA A 120 94.99 14.54 -67.73
N PRO A 121 94.93 13.35 -67.13
CA PRO A 121 94.10 12.26 -67.61
C PRO A 121 92.62 12.62 -67.56
N THR A 122 91.88 12.26 -68.59
CA THR A 122 90.42 12.38 -68.63
C THR A 122 89.77 11.18 -67.93
N VAL A 123 88.69 11.43 -67.19
CA VAL A 123 88.06 10.43 -66.32
C VAL A 123 86.55 10.44 -66.51
N SER A 124 85.94 9.25 -66.62
CA SER A 124 84.49 9.07 -66.49
C SER A 124 84.08 7.79 -65.81
N ILE A 125 83.44 7.93 -64.65
CA ILE A 125 82.70 6.86 -63.99
C ILE A 125 81.54 6.42 -64.91
N LEU A 126 81.38 5.11 -65.06
CA LEU A 126 80.35 4.44 -65.86
C LEU A 126 79.36 3.66 -64.97
N SER A 127 79.88 3.07 -63.89
CA SER A 127 79.13 2.40 -62.82
C SER A 127 79.83 2.70 -61.49
N PRO A 128 79.12 2.93 -60.37
CA PRO A 128 77.67 2.82 -60.17
C PRO A 128 76.86 3.97 -60.78
N ASN A 129 75.55 3.76 -60.93
CA ASN A 129 74.57 4.74 -61.39
C ASN A 129 73.98 5.51 -60.18
N ALA A 130 73.84 6.82 -60.30
CA ALA A 130 73.28 7.68 -59.25
C ALA A 130 71.76 7.51 -59.02
N GLN A 131 71.06 6.77 -59.89
CA GLN A 131 69.59 6.58 -59.85
C GLN A 131 69.16 5.16 -59.47
N GLU A 132 70.08 4.20 -59.42
CA GLU A 132 69.81 2.83 -58.99
C GLU A 132 69.93 2.74 -57.46
N ARG A 133 69.16 1.83 -56.86
CA ARG A 133 69.36 1.40 -55.47
C ARG A 133 70.28 0.18 -55.48
N TYR A 134 71.21 0.16 -54.53
CA TYR A 134 72.07 -0.99 -54.29
C TYR A 134 71.89 -1.47 -52.84
N TYR A 135 72.18 -2.74 -52.58
CA TYR A 135 72.08 -3.37 -51.26
C TYR A 135 73.48 -3.69 -50.72
N SER A 136 73.71 -3.63 -49.40
CA SER A 136 75.08 -3.77 -48.84
C SER A 136 75.65 -5.20 -48.86
N ASP A 137 74.82 -6.19 -49.17
CA ASP A 137 75.20 -7.57 -49.49
C ASP A 137 75.30 -7.86 -51.00
N GLN A 138 75.11 -6.83 -51.85
CA GLN A 138 75.25 -6.89 -53.30
C GLN A 138 76.68 -6.49 -53.71
N LEU A 139 77.27 -7.25 -54.65
CA LEU A 139 78.54 -6.86 -55.28
C LEU A 139 78.30 -5.70 -56.27
N LEU A 140 78.75 -4.51 -55.92
CA LEU A 140 78.64 -3.31 -56.75
C LEU A 140 79.77 -3.26 -57.78
N LEU A 141 79.42 -3.11 -59.06
CA LEU A 141 80.38 -2.86 -60.12
C LEU A 141 80.87 -1.40 -60.04
N LEU A 142 82.16 -1.23 -59.77
CA LEU A 142 82.88 0.02 -60.03
C LEU A 142 83.48 -0.07 -61.43
N SER A 143 82.96 0.72 -62.37
CA SER A 143 83.43 0.75 -63.76
C SER A 143 83.70 2.20 -64.16
N ALA A 144 84.85 2.45 -64.77
CA ALA A 144 85.20 3.78 -65.26
C ALA A 144 86.10 3.73 -66.49
N GLN A 145 85.98 4.74 -67.34
CA GLN A 145 86.87 5.04 -68.44
C GLN A 145 87.92 6.06 -67.98
N ILE A 146 89.20 5.73 -68.14
CA ILE A 146 90.33 6.65 -67.94
C ILE A 146 91.15 6.72 -69.24
N GLN A 147 91.49 7.91 -69.70
CA GLN A 147 92.28 8.11 -70.93
C GLN A 147 93.11 9.37 -70.82
N ASP A 148 94.41 9.28 -71.10
CA ASP A 148 95.25 10.44 -71.37
C ASP A 148 95.54 10.55 -72.88
N ALA A 149 96.07 11.70 -73.32
CA ALA A 149 96.39 11.96 -74.72
C ALA A 149 97.88 11.78 -75.05
N GLU A 150 98.75 11.82 -74.02
CA GLU A 150 100.18 11.60 -74.13
C GLU A 150 100.60 10.23 -73.56
N ASP A 151 99.97 9.77 -72.48
CA ASP A 151 100.27 8.49 -71.82
C ASP A 151 99.34 7.33 -72.24
N ALA A 152 99.88 6.11 -72.24
CA ALA A 152 99.09 4.89 -72.41
C ALA A 152 98.28 4.57 -71.14
N SER A 153 97.08 4.00 -71.31
CA SER A 153 96.19 3.66 -70.18
C SER A 153 96.81 2.76 -69.12
N SER A 154 97.72 1.86 -69.51
CA SER A 154 98.46 0.96 -68.62
C SER A 154 99.38 1.69 -67.63
N ASP A 155 99.78 2.91 -67.98
CA ASP A 155 100.80 3.69 -67.28
C ASP A 155 100.15 4.73 -66.35
N LEU A 156 98.82 4.92 -66.50
CA LEU A 156 97.98 5.70 -65.59
C LEU A 156 97.72 4.97 -64.28
N SER A 157 98.01 5.62 -63.16
CA SER A 157 97.67 5.14 -61.82
C SER A 157 96.31 5.68 -61.38
N TYR A 158 95.51 4.89 -60.66
CA TYR A 158 94.21 5.32 -60.16
C TYR A 158 93.92 4.85 -58.72
N GLN A 159 92.96 5.51 -58.07
CA GLN A 159 92.48 5.18 -56.74
C GLN A 159 90.99 5.52 -56.61
N TRP A 160 90.21 4.60 -56.02
CA TRP A 160 88.85 4.88 -55.59
C TRP A 160 88.79 5.18 -54.09
N GLU A 161 87.94 6.13 -53.70
CA GLU A 161 87.70 6.56 -52.31
C GLU A 161 86.20 6.77 -52.10
N SER A 162 85.62 6.21 -51.05
CA SER A 162 84.22 6.41 -50.65
C SER A 162 84.13 7.26 -49.38
N THR A 163 83.12 8.13 -49.28
CA THR A 163 82.91 8.97 -48.07
C THR A 163 82.58 8.19 -46.79
N LEU A 164 82.26 6.90 -46.89
CA LEU A 164 81.97 6.01 -45.76
C LEU A 164 83.10 4.98 -45.56
N ASP A 165 83.38 4.16 -46.57
CA ASP A 165 84.39 3.10 -46.49
C ASP A 165 85.85 3.58 -46.62
N GLY A 166 86.08 4.84 -46.99
CA GLY A 166 87.41 5.41 -47.23
C GLY A 166 88.04 4.93 -48.54
N VAL A 167 89.37 4.89 -48.61
CA VAL A 167 90.11 4.39 -49.79
C VAL A 167 89.80 2.91 -50.01
N LEU A 168 89.24 2.60 -51.17
CA LEU A 168 88.86 1.24 -51.54
C LEU A 168 90.08 0.45 -52.05
N ALA A 169 90.17 -0.81 -51.65
CA ALA A 169 91.29 -1.68 -52.00
C ALA A 169 91.12 -2.28 -53.41
N THR A 170 91.35 -1.46 -54.45
CA THR A 170 91.24 -1.87 -55.85
C THR A 170 92.52 -2.53 -56.39
N THR A 171 92.34 -3.54 -57.23
CA THR A 171 93.39 -4.39 -57.83
C THR A 171 93.30 -4.54 -59.34
N ALA A 172 92.23 -4.04 -59.97
CA ALA A 172 92.13 -4.02 -61.43
C ALA A 172 93.22 -3.14 -62.07
N VAL A 173 93.49 -3.40 -63.35
CA VAL A 173 94.46 -2.67 -64.17
C VAL A 173 93.71 -2.14 -65.39
N PRO A 174 93.95 -0.90 -65.86
CA PRO A 174 93.29 -0.37 -67.05
C PRO A 174 93.56 -1.26 -68.26
N ASN A 175 92.52 -1.54 -69.06
CA ASN A 175 92.66 -2.30 -70.29
C ASN A 175 93.24 -1.42 -71.43
N GLU A 176 93.48 -2.01 -72.61
CA GLU A 176 94.08 -1.31 -73.77
C GLU A 176 93.24 -0.11 -74.26
N ASP A 177 91.92 -0.11 -74.03
CA ASP A 177 91.01 1.02 -74.33
C ASP A 177 90.92 2.05 -73.17
N GLY A 178 91.47 1.73 -72.00
CA GLY A 178 91.50 2.55 -70.79
C GLY A 178 90.35 2.35 -69.80
N GLN A 179 89.58 1.27 -69.93
CA GLN A 179 88.52 0.96 -68.97
C GLN A 179 89.08 0.18 -67.76
N ILE A 180 88.60 0.54 -66.57
CA ILE A 180 88.82 -0.18 -65.30
C ILE A 180 87.47 -0.72 -64.81
N GLU A 181 87.43 -1.99 -64.40
CA GLU A 181 86.23 -2.66 -63.88
C GLU A 181 86.58 -3.57 -62.70
N GLU A 182 85.90 -3.39 -61.56
CA GLU A 182 86.10 -4.20 -60.35
C GLU A 182 84.81 -4.27 -59.52
N TYR A 183 84.56 -5.38 -58.84
CA TYR A 183 83.36 -5.57 -58.00
C TYR A 183 83.73 -5.48 -56.51
N LEU A 184 83.00 -4.65 -55.76
CA LEU A 184 83.21 -4.45 -54.33
C LEU A 184 81.89 -4.38 -53.57
N TYR A 185 81.92 -4.75 -52.28
CA TYR A 185 80.87 -4.38 -51.32
C TYR A 185 81.16 -2.98 -50.77
N LEU A 186 80.10 -2.24 -50.46
CA LEU A 186 80.16 -0.97 -49.73
C LEU A 186 79.23 -1.07 -48.50
N SER A 187 79.47 -0.25 -47.47
CA SER A 187 78.59 -0.21 -46.29
C SER A 187 77.16 0.19 -46.64
N GLU A 188 76.21 0.00 -45.71
CA GLU A 188 74.93 0.72 -45.79
C GLU A 188 75.16 2.24 -45.59
N GLY A 189 74.63 3.07 -46.48
CA GLY A 189 74.67 4.53 -46.34
C GLY A 189 74.57 5.31 -47.65
N ASN A 190 74.87 6.61 -47.57
CA ASN A 190 74.95 7.51 -48.73
C ASN A 190 76.42 7.68 -49.14
N HIS A 191 76.82 7.03 -50.23
CA HIS A 191 78.20 7.03 -50.70
C HIS A 191 78.37 8.12 -51.74
N ALA A 192 79.31 9.05 -51.50
CA ALA A 192 79.97 9.76 -52.59
C ALA A 192 81.27 9.00 -52.89
N LEU A 193 81.28 8.32 -54.03
CA LEU A 193 82.41 7.57 -54.54
C LEU A 193 83.22 8.45 -55.48
N LYS A 194 84.51 8.57 -55.20
CA LYS A 194 85.49 9.40 -55.89
C LYS A 194 86.53 8.51 -56.57
N LEU A 195 86.86 8.83 -57.81
CA LEU A 195 87.96 8.27 -58.58
C LEU A 195 88.99 9.37 -58.84
N SER A 196 90.23 9.15 -58.41
CA SER A 196 91.38 9.99 -58.73
C SER A 196 92.34 9.22 -59.63
N VAL A 197 92.82 9.85 -60.70
CA VAL A 197 93.71 9.25 -61.71
C VAL A 197 94.91 10.16 -61.94
N THR A 198 96.11 9.60 -62.06
CA THR A 198 97.39 10.33 -62.21
C THR A 198 98.27 9.74 -63.32
N ASP A 199 98.78 10.59 -64.20
CA ASP A 199 99.67 10.27 -65.33
C ASP A 199 101.17 10.22 -64.95
N VAL A 200 102.05 9.82 -65.90
CA VAL A 200 103.50 9.67 -65.62
C VAL A 200 104.23 11.01 -65.51
N SER A 201 103.65 12.09 -66.05
CA SER A 201 104.13 13.46 -65.82
C SER A 201 103.72 14.00 -64.44
N GLY A 202 102.90 13.25 -63.71
CA GLY A 202 102.48 13.53 -62.34
C GLY A 202 101.28 14.46 -62.19
N LYS A 203 100.53 14.71 -63.28
CA LYS A 203 99.27 15.47 -63.20
C LYS A 203 98.10 14.52 -62.99
N SER A 204 97.00 15.05 -62.46
CA SER A 204 95.91 14.21 -61.96
C SER A 204 94.53 14.85 -62.10
N THR A 205 93.52 14.01 -62.31
CA THR A 205 92.10 14.39 -62.40
C THR A 205 91.28 13.58 -61.41
N GLU A 206 90.31 14.24 -60.77
CA GLU A 206 89.38 13.62 -59.82
C GLU A 206 87.94 13.77 -60.30
N LYS A 207 87.12 12.73 -60.08
CA LYS A 207 85.68 12.73 -60.41
C LYS A 207 84.89 11.98 -59.34
N SER A 208 83.65 12.39 -59.08
CA SER A 208 82.81 11.73 -58.07
C SER A 208 81.39 11.48 -58.57
N ILE A 209 80.75 10.46 -58.00
CA ILE A 209 79.33 10.13 -58.14
C ILE A 209 78.72 9.87 -56.76
N SER A 210 77.42 10.11 -56.60
CA SER A 210 76.70 9.87 -55.34
C SER A 210 75.48 9.00 -55.55
N PHE A 211 75.29 8.02 -54.68
CA PHE A 211 74.23 7.01 -54.69
C PHE A 211 73.98 6.50 -53.26
N GLN A 212 72.91 5.73 -53.07
CA GLN A 212 72.58 5.13 -51.78
C GLN A 212 72.74 3.60 -51.84
N VAL A 213 73.34 3.04 -50.79
CA VAL A 213 73.41 1.61 -50.51
C VAL A 213 72.52 1.35 -49.28
N GLY A 214 71.57 0.43 -49.39
CA GLY A 214 70.70 0.02 -48.28
C GLY A 214 71.33 -1.06 -47.39
N GLY A 215 70.56 -1.58 -46.45
CA GLY A 215 70.87 -2.86 -45.79
C GLY A 215 70.87 -4.04 -46.77
N PRO A 216 70.95 -5.28 -46.28
CA PRO A 216 70.63 -6.48 -47.06
C PRO A 216 69.15 -6.49 -47.47
N ASN A 217 68.83 -7.04 -48.64
CA ASN A 217 67.44 -7.21 -49.08
C ASN A 217 66.72 -8.23 -48.19
N THR A 218 65.51 -7.93 -47.70
CA THR A 218 64.69 -8.89 -46.95
C THR A 218 63.77 -9.68 -47.88
N MET A 219 62.89 -10.50 -47.33
CA MET A 219 61.93 -11.29 -48.11
C MET A 219 60.53 -10.74 -47.80
N PRO A 220 59.65 -10.56 -48.80
CA PRO A 220 58.32 -10.05 -48.57
C PRO A 220 57.55 -10.91 -47.57
N THR A 221 56.60 -10.30 -46.89
CA THR A 221 55.68 -10.96 -45.96
C THR A 221 54.31 -11.09 -46.62
N CYS A 222 53.62 -12.22 -46.44
CA CYS A 222 52.27 -12.40 -46.96
C CYS A 222 51.40 -13.38 -46.15
N SER A 223 50.09 -13.14 -46.12
CA SER A 223 49.09 -14.03 -45.53
C SER A 223 47.76 -13.93 -46.27
N ILE A 224 47.10 -15.07 -46.52
CA ILE A 224 45.67 -15.08 -46.86
C ILE A 224 44.87 -14.57 -45.65
N VAL A 225 43.79 -13.85 -45.91
CA VAL A 225 42.88 -13.22 -44.92
C VAL A 225 41.44 -13.75 -45.09
N SER A 226 41.03 -14.02 -46.33
CA SER A 226 39.74 -14.63 -46.69
C SER A 226 39.91 -15.43 -48.00
N PRO A 227 39.25 -16.58 -48.19
CA PRO A 227 38.54 -17.40 -47.19
C PRO A 227 39.42 -17.83 -46.02
N ILE A 228 38.81 -18.41 -44.97
CA ILE A 228 39.51 -19.08 -43.87
C ILE A 228 39.53 -20.60 -44.09
N MET A 229 40.34 -21.30 -43.29
CA MET A 229 40.53 -22.74 -43.42
C MET A 229 39.24 -23.50 -43.05
N GLY A 230 38.68 -24.21 -44.03
CA GLY A 230 37.45 -25.00 -43.88
C GLY A 230 36.19 -24.32 -44.42
N ASP A 231 36.28 -23.15 -45.03
CA ASP A 231 35.13 -22.54 -45.71
C ASP A 231 34.68 -23.38 -46.92
N SER A 232 33.37 -23.49 -47.11
CA SER A 232 32.74 -24.23 -48.20
C SER A 232 31.94 -23.29 -49.11
N PHE A 233 32.03 -23.51 -50.43
CA PHE A 233 31.42 -22.66 -51.46
C PHE A 233 30.63 -23.50 -52.48
N VAL A 234 29.59 -22.92 -53.07
CA VAL A 234 28.83 -23.57 -54.14
C VAL A 234 29.60 -23.48 -55.46
N VAL A 235 29.69 -24.59 -56.20
CA VAL A 235 30.38 -24.65 -57.49
C VAL A 235 29.85 -23.61 -58.49
N GLY A 236 30.75 -22.78 -59.01
CA GLY A 236 30.42 -21.71 -59.96
C GLY A 236 30.09 -20.35 -59.34
N GLU A 237 29.93 -20.23 -58.02
CA GLU A 237 29.80 -18.93 -57.36
C GLU A 237 31.16 -18.20 -57.27
N PRO A 238 31.21 -16.85 -57.40
CA PRO A 238 32.45 -16.10 -57.42
C PRO A 238 33.05 -15.93 -56.02
N ILE A 239 34.07 -16.73 -55.71
CA ILE A 239 34.80 -16.70 -54.44
C ILE A 239 35.77 -15.51 -54.44
N ILE A 240 35.69 -14.65 -53.41
CA ILE A 240 36.61 -13.52 -53.21
C ILE A 240 37.75 -13.97 -52.29
N PHE A 241 38.94 -14.06 -52.88
CA PHE A 241 40.19 -14.25 -52.17
C PHE A 241 40.80 -12.90 -51.81
N GLN A 242 41.09 -12.70 -50.53
CA GLN A 242 41.80 -11.54 -50.01
C GLN A 242 43.03 -12.00 -49.22
N ALA A 243 44.16 -11.34 -49.46
CA ALA A 243 45.39 -11.50 -48.72
C ALA A 243 46.00 -10.14 -48.35
N SER A 244 46.94 -10.14 -47.42
CA SER A 244 47.85 -9.03 -47.17
C SER A 244 49.26 -9.41 -47.63
N ALA A 245 50.00 -8.43 -48.16
CA ALA A 245 51.43 -8.55 -48.44
C ALA A 245 52.18 -7.22 -48.28
N SER A 246 53.36 -7.29 -47.70
CA SER A 246 54.19 -6.12 -47.41
C SER A 246 55.67 -6.46 -47.37
N ASP A 247 56.47 -5.50 -47.81
CA ASP A 247 57.93 -5.55 -47.83
C ASP A 247 58.49 -4.26 -47.20
N SER A 248 59.71 -4.27 -46.66
CA SER A 248 60.33 -3.09 -46.03
C SER A 248 61.20 -2.26 -46.98
N GLU A 249 61.62 -2.84 -48.11
CA GLU A 249 62.45 -2.18 -49.11
C GLU A 249 61.61 -1.62 -50.25
N ILE A 250 60.61 -2.37 -50.73
CA ILE A 250 59.71 -1.98 -51.84
C ILE A 250 58.27 -1.75 -51.39
N ALA A 251 57.60 -0.75 -52.00
CA ALA A 251 56.19 -0.46 -51.72
C ALA A 251 55.27 -1.54 -52.32
N SER A 252 54.31 -2.04 -51.53
CA SER A 252 53.47 -3.21 -51.86
C SER A 252 52.79 -3.18 -53.23
N GLU A 253 52.44 -1.99 -53.74
CA GLU A 253 51.86 -1.80 -55.08
C GLU A 253 52.77 -2.24 -56.25
N ASN A 254 54.05 -2.52 -55.99
CA ASN A 254 55.02 -3.03 -56.97
C ASN A 254 55.39 -4.51 -56.74
N LEU A 255 54.86 -5.16 -55.69
CA LEU A 255 55.09 -6.58 -55.44
C LEU A 255 54.33 -7.43 -56.47
N THR A 256 54.98 -8.48 -56.98
CA THR A 256 54.34 -9.40 -57.93
C THR A 256 53.56 -10.47 -57.16
N VAL A 257 52.24 -10.50 -57.36
CA VAL A 257 51.30 -11.40 -56.68
C VAL A 257 50.82 -12.53 -57.60
N MET A 258 50.60 -13.72 -57.04
CA MET A 258 50.10 -14.91 -57.75
C MET A 258 49.21 -15.78 -56.86
N TRP A 259 48.12 -16.30 -57.42
CA TRP A 259 47.22 -17.27 -56.79
C TRP A 259 47.15 -18.57 -57.59
N THR A 260 47.14 -19.71 -56.91
CA THR A 260 47.03 -21.05 -57.50
C THR A 260 46.09 -21.96 -56.70
N SER A 261 45.48 -22.94 -57.37
CA SER A 261 44.85 -24.12 -56.78
C SER A 261 45.68 -25.36 -57.09
N ASP A 262 45.76 -26.28 -56.13
CA ASP A 262 46.29 -27.64 -56.32
C ASP A 262 45.55 -28.50 -57.36
N LYS A 263 44.34 -28.09 -57.78
CA LYS A 263 43.51 -28.78 -58.79
C LYS A 263 43.41 -28.02 -60.10
N ASP A 264 43.01 -26.75 -60.05
CA ASP A 264 42.72 -25.96 -61.25
C ASP A 264 43.95 -25.22 -61.81
N GLY A 265 45.06 -25.18 -61.06
CA GLY A 265 46.30 -24.54 -61.49
C GLY A 265 46.33 -23.04 -61.19
N GLU A 266 46.84 -22.23 -62.11
CA GLU A 266 46.94 -20.77 -61.93
C GLU A 266 45.56 -20.10 -61.97
N LEU A 267 45.19 -19.42 -60.87
CA LEU A 267 43.94 -18.66 -60.75
C LEU A 267 44.12 -17.18 -61.15
N GLY A 268 45.37 -16.76 -61.37
CA GLY A 268 45.77 -15.43 -61.81
C GLY A 268 46.55 -14.64 -60.76
N GLY A 269 47.04 -13.45 -61.12
CA GLY A 269 47.78 -12.58 -60.20
C GLY A 269 46.90 -11.90 -59.14
N GLY A 270 45.66 -11.57 -59.50
CA GLY A 270 44.84 -10.63 -58.73
C GLY A 270 45.34 -9.18 -58.87
N THR A 271 44.94 -8.32 -57.94
CA THR A 271 45.42 -6.93 -57.82
C THR A 271 45.87 -6.65 -56.40
N ILE A 272 47.08 -6.12 -56.21
CA ILE A 272 47.54 -5.59 -54.92
C ILE A 272 47.47 -4.05 -54.90
N ASP A 273 47.05 -3.49 -53.77
CA ASP A 273 46.98 -2.04 -53.55
C ASP A 273 48.13 -1.48 -52.71
N SER A 274 48.18 -0.15 -52.58
CA SER A 274 49.21 0.58 -51.83
C SER A 274 49.13 0.41 -50.31
N SER A 275 48.10 -0.27 -49.79
CA SER A 275 48.03 -0.73 -48.40
C SER A 275 48.51 -2.16 -48.21
N GLY A 276 48.89 -2.83 -49.30
CA GLY A 276 49.31 -4.23 -49.31
C GLY A 276 48.16 -5.23 -49.36
N VAL A 277 46.93 -4.81 -49.64
CA VAL A 277 45.80 -5.74 -49.78
C VAL A 277 45.78 -6.29 -51.20
N ALA A 278 45.95 -7.61 -51.33
CA ALA A 278 45.84 -8.35 -52.58
C ALA A 278 44.46 -9.00 -52.68
N ILE A 279 43.78 -8.84 -53.82
CA ILE A 279 42.44 -9.39 -54.07
C ILE A 279 42.43 -10.16 -55.39
N LEU A 280 41.78 -11.33 -55.37
CA LEU A 280 41.34 -12.09 -56.54
C LEU A 280 39.86 -12.44 -56.38
N THR A 281 39.14 -12.58 -57.49
CA THR A 281 37.79 -13.15 -57.49
C THR A 281 37.70 -14.17 -58.62
N THR A 282 37.25 -15.38 -58.32
CA THR A 282 37.11 -16.46 -59.32
C THR A 282 35.89 -17.33 -59.04
N SER A 283 35.15 -17.65 -60.10
CA SER A 283 34.06 -18.63 -60.16
C SER A 283 34.51 -20.01 -60.64
N ASP A 284 35.79 -20.14 -61.02
CA ASP A 284 36.23 -21.16 -61.97
C ASP A 284 36.88 -22.37 -61.29
N LEU A 285 36.72 -22.51 -59.97
CA LEU A 285 37.14 -23.71 -59.23
C LEU A 285 36.23 -24.89 -59.58
N SER A 286 36.83 -26.07 -59.72
CA SER A 286 36.08 -27.33 -59.85
C SER A 286 35.48 -27.80 -58.49
N PRO A 287 34.67 -28.87 -58.44
CA PRO A 287 34.21 -29.47 -57.18
C PRO A 287 35.32 -30.19 -56.39
N ASP A 288 34.95 -30.67 -55.19
CA ASP A 288 35.77 -31.23 -54.10
C ASP A 288 36.54 -30.16 -53.28
N THR A 289 37.47 -30.57 -52.40
CA THR A 289 38.34 -29.69 -51.58
C THR A 289 39.56 -29.16 -52.36
N HIS A 290 39.88 -27.86 -52.25
CA HIS A 290 41.01 -27.19 -52.91
C HIS A 290 42.00 -26.64 -51.87
N THR A 291 43.28 -26.81 -52.14
CA THR A 291 44.36 -26.06 -51.49
C THR A 291 44.67 -24.84 -52.35
N ILE A 292 44.30 -23.65 -51.87
CA ILE A 292 44.56 -22.39 -52.55
C ILE A 292 45.82 -21.77 -51.97
N GLN A 293 46.83 -21.50 -52.82
CA GLN A 293 48.08 -20.86 -52.44
C GLN A 293 48.18 -19.46 -53.01
N PHE A 294 48.51 -18.50 -52.14
CA PHE A 294 48.93 -17.15 -52.49
C PHE A 294 50.45 -17.06 -52.40
N ALA A 295 51.10 -16.48 -53.39
CA ALA A 295 52.55 -16.24 -53.41
C ALA A 295 52.85 -14.80 -53.83
N VAL A 296 53.93 -14.24 -53.28
CA VAL A 296 54.34 -12.85 -53.52
C VAL A 296 55.85 -12.75 -53.68
N GLU A 297 56.30 -11.91 -54.60
CA GLU A 297 57.68 -11.77 -55.06
C GLU A 297 58.10 -10.28 -55.12
N ASP A 298 59.32 -9.98 -54.67
CA ASP A 298 59.96 -8.65 -54.70
C ASP A 298 60.70 -8.38 -56.03
N GLU A 299 61.46 -7.27 -56.14
CA GLU A 299 62.24 -6.99 -57.35
C GLU A 299 63.52 -7.83 -57.50
N GLN A 300 63.83 -8.69 -56.53
CA GLN A 300 65.04 -9.51 -56.41
C GLN A 300 64.75 -11.04 -56.45
N GLU A 301 63.53 -11.43 -56.82
CA GLU A 301 63.00 -12.80 -56.87
C GLU A 301 62.87 -13.52 -55.49
N SER A 302 62.86 -12.77 -54.38
CA SER A 302 62.58 -13.29 -53.04
C SER A 302 61.08 -13.56 -52.88
N ARG A 303 60.71 -14.77 -52.43
CA ARG A 303 59.30 -15.24 -52.45
C ARG A 303 58.77 -15.66 -51.09
N CYS A 304 57.61 -15.13 -50.70
CA CYS A 304 56.78 -15.71 -49.65
C CYS A 304 55.60 -16.49 -50.24
N SER A 305 54.99 -17.35 -49.42
CA SER A 305 53.72 -17.98 -49.75
C SER A 305 52.87 -18.26 -48.51
N SER A 306 51.55 -18.28 -48.72
CA SER A 306 50.51 -18.58 -47.74
C SER A 306 49.46 -19.49 -48.40
N SER A 307 48.73 -20.29 -47.63
CA SER A 307 47.78 -21.26 -48.19
C SER A 307 46.57 -21.48 -47.30
N VAL A 308 45.40 -21.60 -47.92
CA VAL A 308 44.12 -21.95 -47.29
C VAL A 308 43.55 -23.22 -47.92
N VAL A 309 42.81 -24.01 -47.15
CA VAL A 309 42.04 -25.16 -47.65
C VAL A 309 40.55 -24.81 -47.58
N ILE A 310 39.85 -24.96 -48.69
CA ILE A 310 38.41 -24.70 -48.84
C ILE A 310 37.73 -25.87 -49.55
N SER A 311 36.41 -26.00 -49.46
CA SER A 311 35.64 -26.97 -50.25
C SER A 311 34.73 -26.27 -51.27
N VAL A 312 34.52 -26.93 -52.41
CA VAL A 312 33.62 -26.49 -53.47
C VAL A 312 32.71 -27.65 -53.83
N GLY A 313 31.39 -27.45 -53.80
CA GLY A 313 30.43 -28.56 -53.99
C GLY A 313 29.03 -28.09 -54.37
N THR A 314 28.06 -29.00 -54.34
CA THR A 314 26.63 -28.65 -54.41
C THR A 314 26.07 -28.32 -53.03
N SER A 315 25.12 -27.38 -52.97
CA SER A 315 24.16 -27.36 -51.87
C SER A 315 23.05 -28.40 -52.14
N PRO A 316 22.43 -28.99 -51.09
CA PRO A 316 21.25 -29.82 -51.28
C PRO A 316 20.12 -29.08 -52.02
N ASP A 317 19.36 -29.78 -52.87
CA ASP A 317 18.11 -29.33 -53.50
C ASP A 317 16.94 -29.76 -52.61
N LEU A 318 16.23 -28.80 -51.99
CA LEU A 318 15.24 -29.06 -50.95
C LEU A 318 13.85 -28.51 -51.30
N SER A 319 12.86 -29.39 -51.39
CA SER A 319 11.46 -29.01 -51.63
C SER A 319 10.49 -29.63 -50.62
N ILE A 320 9.57 -28.81 -50.10
CA ILE A 320 8.35 -29.28 -49.45
C ILE A 320 7.26 -29.46 -50.52
N LEU A 321 6.58 -30.61 -50.50
CA LEU A 321 5.52 -31.00 -51.46
C LEU A 321 4.12 -31.00 -50.83
N SER A 322 4.04 -31.18 -49.52
CA SER A 322 2.82 -31.04 -48.70
C SER A 322 3.23 -30.68 -47.27
N PRO A 323 2.49 -29.82 -46.53
CA PRO A 323 1.32 -29.06 -46.96
C PRO A 323 1.63 -28.06 -48.07
N THR A 324 0.60 -27.47 -48.68
CA THR A 324 0.75 -26.33 -49.58
C THR A 324 0.76 -25.00 -48.83
N ALA A 325 1.39 -23.98 -49.41
CA ALA A 325 1.47 -22.65 -48.80
C ALA A 325 0.08 -21.99 -48.79
N GLY A 326 -0.40 -21.66 -47.58
CA GLY A 326 -1.77 -21.18 -47.33
C GLY A 326 -2.75 -22.26 -46.88
N ASP A 327 -2.30 -23.51 -46.67
CA ASP A 327 -3.12 -24.54 -46.01
C ASP A 327 -3.43 -24.15 -44.56
N VAL A 328 -4.60 -24.57 -44.08
CA VAL A 328 -5.12 -24.30 -42.73
C VAL A 328 -5.40 -25.62 -42.03
N PHE A 329 -4.94 -25.73 -40.79
CA PHE A 329 -5.07 -26.93 -39.94
C PHE A 329 -5.70 -26.54 -38.61
N ALA A 330 -6.50 -27.43 -38.02
CA ALA A 330 -7.06 -27.18 -36.68
C ALA A 330 -5.98 -27.30 -35.60
N LEU A 331 -6.12 -26.58 -34.48
CA LEU A 331 -5.22 -26.72 -33.34
C LEU A 331 -5.15 -28.19 -32.86
N GLY A 332 -3.95 -28.76 -32.84
CA GLY A 332 -3.73 -30.17 -32.49
C GLY A 332 -3.97 -31.19 -33.60
N GLU A 333 -4.28 -30.76 -34.83
CA GLU A 333 -4.32 -31.64 -36.00
C GLU A 333 -2.93 -32.20 -36.35
N VAL A 334 -2.87 -33.43 -36.88
CA VAL A 334 -1.61 -34.06 -37.30
C VAL A 334 -1.24 -33.60 -38.71
N ILE A 335 -0.43 -32.54 -38.79
CA ILE A 335 0.09 -32.00 -40.03
C ILE A 335 1.19 -32.94 -40.55
N TYR A 336 1.06 -33.36 -41.81
CA TYR A 336 2.02 -34.21 -42.50
C TYR A 336 2.87 -33.37 -43.46
N PHE A 337 4.14 -33.22 -43.10
CA PHE A 337 5.16 -32.60 -43.93
C PHE A 337 5.84 -33.67 -44.77
N SER A 338 5.71 -33.55 -46.09
CA SER A 338 6.41 -34.39 -47.06
C SER A 338 7.11 -33.56 -48.12
N GLY A 339 8.17 -34.11 -48.69
CA GLY A 339 9.06 -33.38 -49.57
C GLY A 339 10.15 -34.25 -50.16
N THR A 340 11.12 -33.64 -50.82
CA THR A 340 12.38 -34.29 -51.20
C THR A 340 13.57 -33.41 -50.87
N VAL A 341 14.63 -34.04 -50.37
CA VAL A 341 15.99 -33.51 -50.40
C VAL A 341 16.84 -34.38 -51.30
N GLN A 342 17.67 -33.78 -52.16
CA GLN A 342 18.71 -34.48 -52.90
C GLN A 342 19.98 -33.63 -52.91
N ASP A 343 21.13 -34.24 -52.64
CA ASP A 343 22.42 -33.59 -52.85
C ASP A 343 23.16 -34.21 -54.05
N GLY A 344 24.12 -33.48 -54.62
CA GLY A 344 24.97 -33.93 -55.73
C GLY A 344 26.18 -34.76 -55.31
N ASP A 345 26.71 -34.49 -54.12
CA ASP A 345 27.99 -35.01 -53.62
C ASP A 345 27.78 -36.06 -52.49
N GLU A 346 26.68 -35.99 -51.73
CA GLU A 346 26.36 -36.90 -50.62
C GLU A 346 25.00 -37.65 -50.77
N LEU A 347 24.81 -38.75 -50.04
CA LEU A 347 23.52 -39.47 -50.03
C LEU A 347 22.47 -38.68 -49.24
N PRO A 348 21.20 -38.59 -49.69
CA PRO A 348 20.17 -37.78 -49.03
C PRO A 348 19.94 -38.09 -47.55
N SER A 349 20.14 -39.34 -47.12
CA SER A 349 20.01 -39.76 -45.70
C SER A 349 21.20 -39.38 -44.82
N GLN A 350 22.22 -38.71 -45.37
CA GLN A 350 23.35 -38.13 -44.63
C GLN A 350 23.20 -36.61 -44.47
N VAL A 351 22.42 -35.97 -45.35
CA VAL A 351 22.05 -34.56 -45.25
C VAL A 351 21.23 -34.34 -43.97
N ALA A 352 21.73 -33.46 -43.09
CA ALA A 352 21.05 -33.09 -41.86
C ALA A 352 19.84 -32.20 -42.16
N LEU A 353 18.72 -32.42 -41.46
CA LEU A 353 17.50 -31.62 -41.61
C LEU A 353 17.11 -31.01 -40.26
N SER A 354 16.76 -29.71 -40.27
CA SER A 354 16.14 -29.01 -39.13
C SER A 354 14.86 -28.34 -39.59
N TRP A 355 13.74 -28.66 -38.93
CA TRP A 355 12.41 -28.13 -39.20
C TRP A 355 12.03 -27.12 -38.11
N VAL A 356 11.84 -25.88 -38.52
CA VAL A 356 11.61 -24.73 -37.63
C VAL A 356 10.27 -24.08 -37.97
N SER A 357 9.48 -23.83 -36.93
CA SER A 357 8.31 -22.95 -36.94
C SER A 357 8.71 -21.56 -36.48
N SER A 358 8.22 -20.52 -37.16
CA SER A 358 8.42 -19.13 -36.77
C SER A 358 7.77 -18.74 -35.43
N VAL A 359 6.95 -19.62 -34.85
CA VAL A 359 6.25 -19.40 -33.57
C VAL A 359 6.81 -20.31 -32.47
N ASP A 360 6.99 -21.60 -32.77
CA ASP A 360 7.37 -22.63 -31.79
C ASP A 360 8.89 -22.91 -31.70
N GLY A 361 9.66 -22.49 -32.72
CA GLY A 361 11.06 -22.87 -32.88
C GLY A 361 11.23 -24.23 -33.57
N GLU A 362 12.32 -24.93 -33.29
CA GLU A 362 12.61 -26.25 -33.88
C GLU A 362 11.65 -27.32 -33.35
N PHE A 363 10.92 -27.98 -34.25
CA PHE A 363 9.94 -29.03 -33.91
C PHE A 363 10.31 -30.42 -34.44
N SER A 364 11.29 -30.54 -35.35
CA SER A 364 11.82 -31.83 -35.80
C SER A 364 13.23 -31.71 -36.37
N THR A 365 14.08 -32.70 -36.09
CA THR A 365 15.39 -32.90 -36.75
C THR A 365 15.43 -34.21 -37.56
N GLN A 366 14.25 -34.66 -38.01
CA GLN A 366 14.10 -35.92 -38.70
C GLN A 366 14.66 -35.85 -40.13
N GLY A 367 15.83 -36.48 -40.34
CA GLY A 367 16.49 -36.64 -41.63
C GLY A 367 15.68 -37.46 -42.66
N SER A 368 16.10 -37.39 -43.92
CA SER A 368 15.37 -38.02 -45.03
C SER A 368 15.53 -39.55 -45.09
N SER A 369 14.65 -40.19 -45.84
CA SER A 369 14.82 -41.58 -46.28
C SER A 369 16.05 -41.74 -47.19
N ALA A 370 16.54 -42.98 -47.37
CA ALA A 370 17.63 -43.29 -48.31
C ALA A 370 17.29 -43.06 -49.82
N SER A 371 16.12 -42.50 -50.11
CA SER A 371 15.68 -42.05 -51.44
C SER A 371 15.34 -40.56 -51.48
N GLY A 372 15.75 -39.78 -50.46
CA GLY A 372 15.53 -38.34 -50.37
C GLY A 372 14.14 -37.89 -49.93
N VAL A 373 13.16 -38.79 -49.85
CA VAL A 373 11.80 -38.46 -49.38
C VAL A 373 11.84 -38.03 -47.92
N LEU A 374 11.16 -36.92 -47.62
CA LEU A 374 10.89 -36.40 -46.29
C LEU A 374 9.52 -36.89 -45.83
N ASP A 375 9.43 -37.41 -44.60
CA ASP A 375 8.19 -37.97 -44.02
C ASP A 375 8.09 -37.57 -42.53
N VAL A 376 7.59 -36.36 -42.24
CA VAL A 376 7.52 -35.78 -40.87
C VAL A 376 6.07 -35.50 -40.46
N TYR A 377 5.75 -35.76 -39.20
CA TYR A 377 4.41 -35.52 -38.63
C TYR A 377 4.52 -34.66 -37.37
N VAL A 378 3.69 -33.61 -37.26
CA VAL A 378 3.63 -32.74 -36.07
C VAL A 378 2.17 -32.41 -35.74
N SER A 379 1.84 -32.36 -34.45
CA SER A 379 0.49 -32.01 -33.95
C SER A 379 0.56 -31.15 -32.68
N THR A 380 1.65 -30.37 -32.57
CA THR A 380 2.06 -29.64 -31.37
C THR A 380 2.51 -28.21 -31.67
N LEU A 381 2.26 -27.73 -32.90
CA LEU A 381 2.37 -26.31 -33.20
C LEU A 381 1.25 -25.56 -32.44
N SER A 382 1.55 -24.35 -31.97
CA SER A 382 0.56 -23.47 -31.34
C SER A 382 -0.53 -23.02 -32.32
N ALA A 383 -1.52 -22.28 -31.82
CA ALA A 383 -2.37 -21.43 -32.66
C ALA A 383 -1.52 -20.33 -33.33
N GLY A 384 -1.91 -19.88 -34.53
CA GLY A 384 -1.26 -18.77 -35.24
C GLY A 384 -0.82 -19.04 -36.68
N GLN A 385 -0.32 -17.99 -37.34
CA GLN A 385 0.32 -18.10 -38.64
C GLN A 385 1.78 -18.52 -38.48
N HIS A 386 2.13 -19.69 -39.00
CA HIS A 386 3.50 -20.20 -39.02
C HIS A 386 4.11 -19.95 -40.39
N SER A 387 5.37 -19.51 -40.41
CA SER A 387 6.31 -19.80 -41.49
C SER A 387 7.08 -21.05 -41.06
N ILE A 388 6.87 -22.15 -41.77
CA ILE A 388 7.60 -23.40 -41.57
C ILE A 388 8.76 -23.41 -42.55
N SER A 389 9.98 -23.48 -42.03
CA SER A 389 11.21 -23.64 -42.80
C SER A 389 11.88 -24.96 -42.46
N VAL A 390 12.18 -25.78 -43.45
CA VAL A 390 13.16 -26.85 -43.34
C VAL A 390 14.49 -26.37 -43.91
N THR A 391 15.54 -26.50 -43.12
CA THR A 391 16.94 -26.32 -43.58
C THR A 391 17.54 -27.69 -43.82
N ALA A 392 18.15 -27.89 -44.98
CA ALA A 392 19.01 -29.02 -45.27
C ALA A 392 20.47 -28.59 -45.22
N THR A 393 21.35 -29.40 -44.64
CA THR A 393 22.79 -29.12 -44.58
C THR A 393 23.57 -30.40 -44.85
N ASP A 394 24.52 -30.35 -45.79
CA ASP A 394 25.40 -31.47 -46.12
C ASP A 394 26.54 -31.64 -45.07
N SER A 395 27.46 -32.58 -45.31
CA SER A 395 28.65 -32.72 -44.45
C SER A 395 29.73 -31.65 -44.64
N THR A 396 29.67 -30.79 -45.67
CA THR A 396 30.60 -29.67 -45.87
C THR A 396 30.11 -28.34 -45.28
N GLY A 397 28.84 -28.23 -44.89
CA GLY A 397 28.22 -27.03 -44.33
C GLY A 397 27.45 -26.17 -45.35
N LEU A 398 27.34 -26.61 -46.60
CA LEU A 398 26.46 -26.03 -47.61
C LEU A 398 25.00 -26.37 -47.28
N SER A 399 24.09 -25.41 -47.48
CA SER A 399 22.70 -25.55 -47.08
C SER A 399 21.72 -24.89 -48.03
N ASP A 400 20.51 -25.46 -48.09
CA ASP A 400 19.33 -24.89 -48.74
C ASP A 400 18.17 -24.84 -47.73
N ILE A 401 17.24 -23.91 -47.93
CA ILE A 401 16.11 -23.65 -47.02
C ILE A 401 14.82 -23.56 -47.83
N SER A 402 13.96 -24.56 -47.65
CA SER A 402 12.63 -24.61 -48.23
C SER A 402 11.62 -24.13 -47.19
N SER A 403 10.79 -23.15 -47.55
CA SER A 403 9.84 -22.54 -46.62
C SER A 403 8.45 -22.36 -47.21
N LEU A 404 7.44 -22.53 -46.35
CA LEU A 404 6.03 -22.30 -46.66
C LEU A 404 5.35 -21.63 -45.46
N SER A 405 4.16 -21.06 -45.67
CA SER A 405 3.30 -20.62 -44.57
C SER A 405 2.06 -21.48 -44.46
N ILE A 406 1.67 -21.80 -43.24
CA ILE A 406 0.39 -22.41 -42.86
C ILE A 406 -0.25 -21.60 -41.74
N LEU A 407 -1.56 -21.74 -41.61
CA LEU A 407 -2.30 -21.30 -40.43
C LEU A 407 -2.64 -22.53 -39.59
N VAL A 408 -2.32 -22.49 -38.30
CA VAL A 408 -2.91 -23.40 -37.32
C VAL A 408 -3.97 -22.59 -36.57
N ASN A 409 -5.20 -23.09 -36.57
CA ASN A 409 -6.39 -22.33 -36.20
C ASN A 409 -7.07 -22.92 -34.96
N ASP A 410 -7.08 -22.19 -33.84
CA ASP A 410 -7.89 -22.55 -32.67
C ASP A 410 -9.32 -21.98 -32.80
N PRO A 411 -10.39 -22.81 -32.80
CA PRO A 411 -11.74 -22.33 -33.02
C PRO A 411 -12.20 -21.29 -31.98
N PRO A 412 -12.98 -20.27 -32.36
CA PRO A 412 -13.29 -19.12 -31.50
C PRO A 412 -14.01 -19.52 -30.21
N THR A 413 -13.71 -18.80 -29.12
CA THR A 413 -14.31 -19.08 -27.81
C THR A 413 -15.84 -18.88 -27.84
N ALA A 414 -16.56 -19.65 -27.04
CA ALA A 414 -18.02 -19.58 -26.97
C ALA A 414 -18.48 -18.15 -26.58
N PRO A 415 -19.47 -17.55 -27.28
CA PRO A 415 -19.86 -16.18 -27.00
C PRO A 415 -20.59 -16.05 -25.67
N MET A 416 -20.53 -14.85 -25.11
CA MET A 416 -21.56 -14.36 -24.21
C MET A 416 -22.83 -14.10 -25.03
N LEU A 417 -23.85 -14.94 -24.81
CA LEU A 417 -25.16 -14.85 -25.45
C LEU A 417 -26.18 -14.25 -24.48
N THR A 418 -26.81 -13.16 -24.89
CA THR A 418 -27.99 -12.61 -24.22
C THR A 418 -29.20 -12.66 -25.15
N VAL A 419 -30.37 -12.96 -24.59
CA VAL A 419 -31.66 -12.87 -25.30
C VAL A 419 -32.46 -11.70 -24.74
N THR A 420 -33.03 -10.90 -25.63
CA THR A 420 -33.82 -9.72 -25.32
C THR A 420 -35.13 -9.73 -26.11
N PRO A 421 -36.30 -9.54 -25.46
CA PRO A 421 -36.48 -9.41 -24.02
C PRO A 421 -36.18 -10.72 -23.27
N SER A 422 -35.87 -10.64 -21.97
CA SER A 422 -35.54 -11.81 -21.14
C SER A 422 -36.75 -12.66 -20.74
N VAL A 423 -37.95 -12.11 -20.96
CA VAL A 423 -39.25 -12.76 -20.97
C VAL A 423 -39.94 -12.19 -22.21
N ALA A 424 -40.42 -13.04 -23.13
CA ALA A 424 -41.03 -12.60 -24.38
C ALA A 424 -42.54 -12.89 -24.36
N TYR A 425 -43.28 -12.12 -25.14
CA TYR A 425 -44.73 -12.27 -25.35
C TYR A 425 -45.04 -12.53 -26.84
N THR A 426 -46.30 -12.85 -27.16
CA THR A 426 -46.72 -13.39 -28.48
C THR A 426 -46.56 -12.44 -29.66
N ASN A 427 -46.12 -11.19 -29.45
CA ASN A 427 -45.75 -10.27 -30.52
C ASN A 427 -44.36 -9.63 -30.34
N ASP A 428 -43.49 -10.20 -29.50
CA ASP A 428 -42.10 -9.74 -29.35
C ASP A 428 -41.17 -10.36 -30.41
N ASP A 429 -40.41 -9.52 -31.12
CA ASP A 429 -39.23 -9.97 -31.85
C ASP A 429 -38.14 -10.36 -30.84
N ILE A 430 -37.83 -11.65 -30.71
CA ILE A 430 -36.78 -12.12 -29.79
C ILE A 430 -35.42 -11.92 -30.46
N VAL A 431 -34.63 -10.98 -29.93
CA VAL A 431 -33.28 -10.68 -30.40
C VAL A 431 -32.26 -11.43 -29.54
N ALA A 432 -31.48 -12.29 -30.19
CA ALA A 432 -30.31 -12.96 -29.65
C ALA A 432 -29.05 -12.14 -30.00
N ILE A 433 -28.33 -11.68 -28.98
CA ILE A 433 -27.08 -10.95 -29.12
C ILE A 433 -25.93 -11.84 -28.63
N ALA A 434 -25.14 -12.35 -29.57
CA ALA A 434 -23.88 -13.00 -29.28
C ALA A 434 -22.71 -12.01 -29.37
N SER A 435 -21.82 -12.02 -28.39
CA SER A 435 -20.68 -11.13 -28.29
C SER A 435 -19.58 -11.73 -27.41
N GLY A 436 -18.39 -11.13 -27.37
CA GLY A 436 -17.35 -11.54 -26.43
C GLY A 436 -16.62 -12.85 -26.76
N SER A 437 -16.96 -13.54 -27.85
CA SER A 437 -16.05 -14.52 -28.45
C SER A 437 -14.71 -13.87 -28.79
N THR A 438 -13.65 -14.64 -28.63
CA THR A 438 -12.27 -14.27 -28.93
C THR A 438 -11.62 -15.35 -29.78
N ASP A 439 -10.78 -14.92 -30.69
CA ASP A 439 -9.97 -15.73 -31.60
C ASP A 439 -8.50 -15.36 -31.29
N SER A 440 -7.62 -16.35 -31.13
CA SER A 440 -6.23 -16.14 -30.70
C SER A 440 -5.35 -15.49 -31.78
N GLU A 441 -5.76 -15.64 -33.03
CA GLU A 441 -5.09 -15.23 -34.25
C GLU A 441 -5.55 -13.84 -34.72
N GLY A 442 -6.69 -13.36 -34.21
CA GLY A 442 -7.29 -12.05 -34.47
C GLY A 442 -8.27 -12.04 -35.65
N HIS A 443 -8.82 -13.18 -36.07
CA HIS A 443 -9.79 -13.24 -37.16
C HIS A 443 -11.14 -12.61 -36.81
N THR A 444 -11.92 -12.29 -37.85
CA THR A 444 -13.22 -11.63 -37.72
C THR A 444 -14.34 -12.64 -37.47
N ILE A 445 -14.65 -12.85 -36.20
CA ILE A 445 -15.68 -13.81 -35.76
C ILE A 445 -17.07 -13.39 -36.26
N SER A 446 -17.73 -14.35 -36.90
CA SER A 446 -19.14 -14.34 -37.30
C SER A 446 -19.96 -15.26 -36.37
N TYR A 447 -21.29 -15.20 -36.44
CA TYR A 447 -22.18 -16.00 -35.60
C TYR A 447 -23.29 -16.65 -36.42
N ALA A 448 -23.39 -17.98 -36.35
CA ALA A 448 -24.50 -18.75 -36.89
C ALA A 448 -25.54 -18.99 -35.78
N TYR A 449 -26.82 -18.76 -36.10
CA TYR A 449 -27.94 -18.90 -35.15
C TYR A 449 -28.81 -20.09 -35.58
N GLU A 450 -29.14 -20.98 -34.65
CA GLU A 450 -30.15 -22.04 -34.81
C GLU A 450 -31.26 -21.84 -33.77
N TRP A 451 -32.51 -21.69 -34.21
CA TRP A 451 -33.66 -21.57 -33.30
C TRP A 451 -34.45 -22.89 -33.22
N PHE A 452 -34.78 -23.29 -31.99
CA PHE A 452 -35.54 -24.49 -31.67
C PHE A 452 -36.83 -24.12 -30.95
N GLN A 453 -37.98 -24.55 -31.47
CA GLN A 453 -39.30 -24.42 -30.86
C GLN A 453 -39.60 -25.73 -30.11
N ASN A 454 -39.77 -25.67 -28.78
CA ASN A 454 -40.01 -26.84 -27.92
C ASN A 454 -39.02 -27.99 -28.21
N ASN A 455 -37.72 -27.67 -28.16
CA ASN A 455 -36.58 -28.54 -28.50
C ASN A 455 -36.55 -29.08 -29.96
N THR A 456 -37.41 -28.61 -30.87
CA THR A 456 -37.43 -29.00 -32.28
C THR A 456 -36.78 -27.92 -33.15
N LEU A 457 -35.73 -28.27 -33.90
CA LEU A 457 -35.02 -27.33 -34.79
C LEU A 457 -35.98 -26.76 -35.86
N THR A 458 -35.90 -25.45 -36.08
CA THR A 458 -36.72 -24.71 -37.05
C THR A 458 -35.90 -24.20 -38.23
N SER A 459 -36.51 -23.45 -39.14
CA SER A 459 -35.83 -22.82 -40.28
C SER A 459 -35.36 -21.37 -40.03
N TYR A 460 -35.44 -20.87 -38.79
CA TYR A 460 -34.96 -19.51 -38.48
C TYR A 460 -33.46 -19.55 -38.18
N THR A 461 -32.69 -18.73 -38.93
CA THR A 461 -31.21 -18.66 -38.85
C THR A 461 -30.69 -17.23 -38.69
N SER A 462 -31.51 -16.35 -38.13
CA SER A 462 -31.23 -14.92 -37.92
C SER A 462 -30.89 -14.66 -36.45
N SER A 463 -30.19 -13.56 -36.15
CA SER A 463 -30.05 -13.04 -34.78
C SER A 463 -31.38 -12.58 -34.17
N THR A 464 -32.44 -12.47 -34.96
CA THR A 464 -33.79 -12.12 -34.51
C THR A 464 -34.78 -13.19 -34.96
N LEU A 465 -35.45 -13.82 -34.00
CA LEU A 465 -36.68 -14.58 -34.25
C LEU A 465 -37.83 -13.56 -34.39
N PRO A 466 -38.57 -13.55 -35.50
CA PRO A 466 -39.66 -12.60 -35.69
C PRO A 466 -40.86 -12.99 -34.82
N SER A 467 -41.49 -11.98 -34.22
CA SER A 467 -42.80 -11.98 -33.53
C SER A 467 -43.87 -12.88 -34.17
N THR A 468 -43.91 -13.00 -35.50
CA THR A 468 -44.78 -13.96 -36.21
C THR A 468 -44.54 -15.46 -35.90
N ALA A 469 -43.53 -15.79 -35.10
CA ALA A 469 -43.19 -17.14 -34.64
C ALA A 469 -43.34 -17.33 -33.12
N THR A 470 -43.49 -16.26 -32.34
CA THR A 470 -43.70 -16.31 -30.90
C THR A 470 -45.18 -16.53 -30.61
N ILE A 471 -45.53 -17.63 -29.94
CA ILE A 471 -46.90 -17.93 -29.51
C ILE A 471 -46.89 -18.27 -28.02
N GLY A 472 -47.87 -17.79 -27.26
CA GLY A 472 -48.02 -18.01 -25.83
C GLY A 472 -47.85 -19.49 -25.45
N GLY A 473 -46.94 -19.74 -24.50
CA GLY A 473 -46.61 -21.07 -24.01
C GLY A 473 -45.48 -21.79 -24.76
N ASP A 474 -45.00 -21.29 -25.89
CA ASP A 474 -43.83 -21.88 -26.58
C ASP A 474 -42.52 -21.61 -25.82
N THR A 475 -41.66 -22.63 -25.77
CA THR A 475 -40.25 -22.46 -25.37
C THR A 475 -39.37 -22.35 -26.61
N TRP A 476 -38.67 -21.22 -26.73
CA TRP A 476 -37.73 -20.96 -27.81
C TRP A 476 -36.30 -20.99 -27.28
N MET A 477 -35.50 -21.91 -27.82
CA MET A 477 -34.07 -22.00 -27.54
C MET A 477 -33.30 -21.51 -28.76
N VAL A 478 -32.41 -20.55 -28.59
CA VAL A 478 -31.43 -20.16 -29.61
C VAL A 478 -30.09 -20.76 -29.24
N ARG A 479 -29.52 -21.54 -30.15
CA ARG A 479 -28.11 -21.91 -30.15
C ARG A 479 -27.37 -20.91 -31.02
N VAL A 480 -26.24 -20.42 -30.53
CA VAL A 480 -25.34 -19.58 -31.32
C VAL A 480 -23.93 -20.17 -31.35
N THR A 481 -23.44 -20.39 -32.56
CA THR A 481 -22.12 -20.95 -32.86
C THR A 481 -21.24 -19.84 -33.42
N PRO A 482 -20.08 -19.53 -32.80
CA PRO A 482 -19.11 -18.59 -33.37
C PRO A 482 -18.33 -19.27 -34.51
N ASN A 483 -17.97 -18.52 -35.55
CA ASN A 483 -17.17 -19.02 -36.67
C ASN A 483 -16.19 -17.94 -37.16
N ASP A 484 -14.90 -18.26 -37.19
CA ASP A 484 -13.77 -17.37 -37.54
C ASP A 484 -13.55 -17.18 -39.06
N GLY A 485 -14.18 -18.02 -39.89
CA GLY A 485 -13.95 -18.15 -41.33
C GLY A 485 -13.45 -19.54 -41.77
N TYR A 486 -12.98 -20.35 -40.83
CA TYR A 486 -12.39 -21.69 -41.02
C TYR A 486 -13.12 -22.76 -40.18
N HIS A 487 -13.35 -22.51 -38.89
CA HIS A 487 -13.92 -23.47 -37.94
C HIS A 487 -15.07 -22.90 -37.09
N ASP A 488 -16.02 -23.78 -36.78
CA ASP A 488 -17.06 -23.53 -35.78
C ASP A 488 -16.46 -23.73 -34.38
N GLY A 489 -16.53 -22.70 -33.55
CA GLY A 489 -16.20 -22.76 -32.14
C GLY A 489 -17.32 -23.34 -31.29
N ASN A 490 -17.12 -23.37 -29.97
CA ASN A 490 -18.10 -23.98 -29.05
C ASN A 490 -19.42 -23.18 -29.03
N SER A 491 -20.53 -23.83 -29.36
CA SER A 491 -21.85 -23.20 -29.36
C SER A 491 -22.40 -23.00 -27.95
N VAL A 492 -23.07 -21.87 -27.73
CA VAL A 492 -23.81 -21.58 -26.49
C VAL A 492 -25.31 -21.58 -26.76
N GLU A 493 -26.12 -21.99 -25.78
CA GLU A 493 -27.58 -22.04 -25.87
C GLU A 493 -28.22 -21.11 -24.83
N ALA A 494 -29.24 -20.36 -25.25
CA ALA A 494 -30.11 -19.60 -24.36
C ALA A 494 -31.58 -19.97 -24.62
N VAL A 495 -32.35 -20.15 -23.55
CA VAL A 495 -33.78 -20.47 -23.61
C VAL A 495 -34.58 -19.27 -23.12
N VAL A 496 -35.63 -18.92 -23.85
CA VAL A 496 -36.66 -17.97 -23.45
C VAL A 496 -38.03 -18.64 -23.64
N SER A 497 -38.90 -18.49 -22.66
CA SER A 497 -40.30 -18.85 -22.80
C SER A 497 -41.04 -17.64 -23.36
N VAL A 498 -41.88 -17.88 -24.36
CA VAL A 498 -42.94 -16.94 -24.73
C VAL A 498 -44.05 -17.15 -23.71
N VAL A 499 -44.21 -16.18 -22.82
CA VAL A 499 -45.28 -16.13 -21.82
C VAL A 499 -46.53 -15.57 -22.50
N ASN A 500 -47.72 -15.91 -21.99
CA ASN A 500 -48.98 -15.30 -22.46
C ASN A 500 -48.88 -13.77 -22.39
N THR A 501 -49.28 -13.09 -23.46
CA THR A 501 -49.40 -11.63 -23.41
C THR A 501 -50.55 -11.28 -22.47
N GLU A 502 -50.30 -10.42 -21.48
CA GLU A 502 -51.36 -9.94 -20.59
C GLU A 502 -52.47 -9.23 -21.41
N PRO A 503 -53.76 -9.58 -21.22
CA PRO A 503 -54.84 -9.17 -22.11
C PRO A 503 -55.07 -7.65 -22.16
N GLN A 504 -55.27 -7.08 -23.34
CA GLN A 504 -55.35 -5.63 -23.51
C GLN A 504 -56.78 -5.10 -23.31
N ILE A 505 -56.96 -4.17 -22.36
CA ILE A 505 -58.20 -3.38 -22.26
C ILE A 505 -58.17 -2.24 -23.29
N ASP A 506 -58.99 -2.36 -24.33
CA ASP A 506 -59.14 -1.36 -25.41
C ASP A 506 -59.93 -0.12 -24.96
N SER A 507 -60.90 -0.30 -24.05
CA SER A 507 -61.63 0.81 -23.44
C SER A 507 -62.28 0.43 -22.11
N VAL A 508 -62.42 1.42 -21.23
CA VAL A 508 -63.34 1.39 -20.08
C VAL A 508 -64.14 2.68 -20.16
N LEU A 509 -65.46 2.54 -20.21
CA LEU A 509 -66.39 3.67 -20.36
C LEU A 509 -67.46 3.59 -19.28
N LEU A 510 -67.87 4.77 -18.79
CA LEU A 510 -69.03 4.93 -17.91
C LEU A 510 -70.19 5.50 -18.71
N ASP A 511 -71.41 5.09 -18.39
CA ASP A 511 -72.63 5.56 -19.08
C ASP A 511 -73.02 7.01 -18.72
N ALA A 512 -72.45 7.55 -17.64
CA ALA A 512 -72.51 8.94 -17.24
C ALA A 512 -71.11 9.53 -17.01
N SER A 513 -70.96 10.85 -17.17
CA SER A 513 -69.72 11.59 -16.87
C SER A 513 -69.70 12.21 -15.46
N GLU A 514 -70.88 12.35 -14.85
CA GLU A 514 -71.14 12.91 -13.52
C GLU A 514 -72.35 12.14 -12.95
N ALA A 515 -72.40 11.92 -11.63
CA ALA A 515 -73.50 11.19 -10.97
C ALA A 515 -73.80 11.73 -9.57
N THR A 516 -75.03 11.59 -9.06
CA THR A 516 -75.35 11.90 -7.65
C THR A 516 -75.06 10.70 -6.73
N THR A 517 -75.00 10.90 -5.42
CA THR A 517 -74.59 9.85 -4.46
C THR A 517 -75.50 8.62 -4.43
N SER A 518 -76.72 8.70 -4.97
CA SER A 518 -77.72 7.62 -5.01
C SER A 518 -77.96 7.06 -6.42
N GLN A 519 -77.26 7.57 -7.43
CA GLN A 519 -77.41 7.16 -8.82
C GLN A 519 -76.87 5.74 -9.07
N THR A 520 -77.48 5.02 -10.03
CA THR A 520 -76.89 3.80 -10.59
C THR A 520 -76.07 4.16 -11.82
N VAL A 521 -74.80 3.73 -11.84
CA VAL A 521 -73.85 3.97 -12.93
C VAL A 521 -73.43 2.63 -13.52
N VAL A 522 -73.32 2.55 -14.84
CA VAL A 522 -72.90 1.35 -15.58
C VAL A 522 -71.50 1.58 -16.16
N CYS A 523 -70.65 0.57 -16.00
CA CYS A 523 -69.29 0.52 -16.48
C CYS A 523 -69.21 -0.55 -17.57
N THR A 524 -68.86 -0.16 -18.79
CA THR A 524 -68.64 -1.09 -19.91
C THR A 524 -67.18 -1.11 -20.29
N GLY A 525 -66.54 -2.23 -20.02
CA GLY A 525 -65.22 -2.55 -20.52
C GLY A 525 -65.28 -3.17 -21.92
N THR A 526 -64.20 -3.04 -22.68
CA THR A 526 -63.89 -3.88 -23.85
C THR A 526 -62.43 -4.25 -23.79
N ALA A 527 -62.12 -5.54 -23.95
CA ALA A 527 -60.76 -6.02 -24.06
C ALA A 527 -60.59 -6.89 -25.30
N SER A 528 -59.37 -6.94 -25.81
CA SER A 528 -58.94 -7.87 -26.83
C SER A 528 -57.69 -8.62 -26.36
N ASP A 529 -57.69 -9.91 -26.65
CA ASP A 529 -56.56 -10.78 -26.44
C ASP A 529 -55.77 -10.92 -27.75
N ILE A 530 -54.44 -10.82 -27.69
CA ILE A 530 -53.58 -10.87 -28.88
C ILE A 530 -53.04 -12.27 -29.16
N ASP A 531 -53.14 -13.18 -28.19
CA ASP A 531 -52.76 -14.59 -28.27
C ASP A 531 -53.97 -15.43 -28.76
N GLY A 532 -55.18 -14.94 -28.50
CA GLY A 532 -56.47 -15.47 -28.92
C GLY A 532 -57.28 -16.13 -27.79
N ASP A 533 -56.89 -15.90 -26.54
CA ASP A 533 -57.45 -16.58 -25.36
C ASP A 533 -58.84 -16.07 -24.93
N THR A 534 -59.48 -16.85 -24.06
CA THR A 534 -60.89 -16.65 -23.67
C THR A 534 -61.01 -15.82 -22.40
N LEU A 535 -61.12 -14.51 -22.57
CA LEU A 535 -61.15 -13.55 -21.46
C LEU A 535 -62.35 -13.74 -20.51
N THR A 536 -62.06 -13.66 -19.22
CA THR A 536 -63.01 -13.62 -18.11
C THR A 536 -63.09 -12.19 -17.56
N GLU A 537 -64.27 -11.58 -17.61
CA GLU A 537 -64.50 -10.20 -17.18
C GLU A 537 -64.76 -10.07 -15.67
N SER A 538 -64.21 -9.02 -15.08
CA SER A 538 -64.40 -8.63 -13.68
C SER A 538 -64.49 -7.10 -13.54
N TYR A 539 -65.07 -6.65 -12.44
CA TYR A 539 -65.30 -5.23 -12.16
C TYR A 539 -65.06 -4.98 -10.66
N GLN A 540 -64.47 -3.84 -10.30
CA GLN A 540 -64.36 -3.32 -8.93
C GLN A 540 -64.64 -1.82 -8.95
N TRP A 541 -65.60 -1.37 -8.17
CA TRP A 541 -65.88 0.05 -7.96
C TRP A 541 -65.24 0.51 -6.65
N GLU A 542 -64.63 1.68 -6.63
CA GLU A 542 -63.91 2.20 -5.48
C GLU A 542 -64.00 3.73 -5.40
N ASN A 543 -64.26 4.28 -4.22
CA ASN A 543 -64.20 5.71 -4.00
C ASN A 543 -62.73 6.14 -3.85
N GLN A 544 -62.19 6.83 -4.86
CA GLN A 544 -60.76 7.21 -4.90
C GLN A 544 -60.39 8.28 -3.87
N THR A 545 -61.37 9.03 -3.33
CA THR A 545 -61.10 10.00 -2.25
C THR A 545 -60.85 9.31 -0.92
N THR A 546 -61.48 8.15 -0.69
CA THR A 546 -61.51 7.46 0.62
C THR A 546 -60.82 6.09 0.62
N GLY A 547 -60.53 5.50 -0.54
CA GLY A 547 -59.97 4.15 -0.68
C GLY A 547 -60.96 3.03 -0.30
N VAL A 548 -62.26 3.27 -0.48
CA VAL A 548 -63.32 2.34 -0.07
C VAL A 548 -63.93 1.64 -1.29
N VAL A 549 -63.79 0.32 -1.33
CA VAL A 549 -64.39 -0.54 -2.36
C VAL A 549 -65.91 -0.63 -2.17
N LEU A 550 -66.65 -0.30 -3.22
CA LEU A 550 -68.11 -0.13 -3.24
C LEU A 550 -68.86 -1.39 -3.73
N GLY A 551 -68.28 -2.15 -4.65
CA GLY A 551 -68.89 -3.37 -5.19
C GLY A 551 -68.19 -3.91 -6.45
N THR A 552 -68.57 -5.11 -6.89
CA THR A 552 -67.81 -5.88 -7.91
C THR A 552 -68.67 -6.38 -9.07
N SER A 553 -69.45 -5.50 -9.70
CA SER A 553 -70.33 -5.82 -10.84
C SER A 553 -70.28 -4.72 -11.88
N ALA A 554 -70.66 -5.02 -13.13
CA ALA A 554 -70.63 -4.05 -14.25
C ALA A 554 -71.52 -2.80 -14.04
N SER A 555 -72.35 -2.77 -13.00
CA SER A 555 -73.07 -1.58 -12.55
C SER A 555 -73.05 -1.49 -11.03
N ILE A 556 -72.89 -0.28 -10.48
CA ILE A 556 -73.06 -0.01 -9.06
C ILE A 556 -74.24 0.95 -8.86
N THR A 557 -75.04 0.74 -7.82
CA THR A 557 -75.88 1.79 -7.25
C THR A 557 -75.07 2.44 -6.13
N LEU A 558 -74.75 3.72 -6.31
CA LEU A 558 -73.99 4.50 -5.34
C LEU A 558 -74.81 4.67 -4.04
N SER A 559 -74.14 4.99 -2.94
CA SER A 559 -74.80 5.35 -1.69
C SER A 559 -74.09 6.51 -0.98
N PRO A 560 -74.83 7.50 -0.44
CA PRO A 560 -74.26 8.63 0.32
C PRO A 560 -73.54 8.22 1.61
N LEU A 561 -73.69 6.97 2.07
CA LEU A 561 -72.90 6.39 3.17
C LEU A 561 -71.49 5.94 2.75
N SER A 562 -71.14 6.08 1.47
CA SER A 562 -69.91 5.52 0.86
C SER A 562 -69.25 6.44 -0.17
N VAL A 563 -69.98 7.42 -0.70
CA VAL A 563 -69.50 8.49 -1.58
C VAL A 563 -70.20 9.79 -1.21
N SER A 564 -69.52 10.91 -1.31
CA SER A 564 -70.05 12.25 -1.01
C SER A 564 -69.86 13.20 -2.22
N PRO A 565 -70.58 14.33 -2.31
CA PRO A 565 -70.36 15.30 -3.37
C PRO A 565 -68.91 15.78 -3.44
N GLY A 566 -68.38 15.88 -4.66
CA GLY A 566 -66.97 16.15 -4.91
C GLY A 566 -66.07 14.91 -4.91
N ASP A 567 -66.54 13.73 -4.47
CA ASP A 567 -65.76 12.49 -4.58
C ASP A 567 -65.53 12.09 -6.04
N THR A 568 -64.44 11.36 -6.26
CA THR A 568 -64.19 10.70 -7.54
C THR A 568 -64.31 9.19 -7.36
N VAL A 569 -65.33 8.57 -7.96
CA VAL A 569 -65.47 7.12 -7.96
C VAL A 569 -64.79 6.54 -9.19
N SER A 570 -64.03 5.45 -9.00
CA SER A 570 -63.54 4.62 -10.09
C SER A 570 -64.45 3.42 -10.33
N CYS A 571 -64.59 3.03 -11.59
CA CYS A 571 -64.79 1.64 -11.96
C CYS A 571 -63.47 1.12 -12.54
N THR A 572 -62.84 0.19 -11.84
CA THR A 572 -61.75 -0.64 -12.35
C THR A 572 -62.38 -1.86 -13.04
N TYR A 573 -62.28 -1.92 -14.36
CA TYR A 573 -62.58 -3.11 -15.16
C TYR A 573 -61.31 -3.97 -15.22
N GLY A 574 -61.43 -5.27 -14.97
CA GLY A 574 -60.33 -6.21 -15.01
C GLY A 574 -60.66 -7.42 -15.88
N VAL A 575 -59.68 -7.92 -16.64
CA VAL A 575 -59.84 -9.11 -17.50
C VAL A 575 -58.72 -10.09 -17.24
N ASP A 576 -59.09 -11.37 -17.15
CA ASP A 576 -58.22 -12.50 -16.84
C ASP A 576 -58.34 -13.54 -17.97
N ASP A 577 -57.22 -13.90 -18.61
CA ASP A 577 -57.18 -14.92 -19.67
C ASP A 577 -57.13 -16.36 -19.10
N GLY A 578 -56.94 -16.51 -17.79
CA GLY A 578 -56.72 -17.76 -17.07
C GLY A 578 -55.26 -18.01 -16.65
N ILE A 579 -54.35 -17.10 -17.02
CA ILE A 579 -52.89 -17.14 -16.81
C ILE A 579 -52.39 -15.78 -16.26
N SER A 580 -52.88 -14.67 -16.80
CA SER A 580 -52.57 -13.29 -16.42
C SER A 580 -53.81 -12.40 -16.44
N SER A 581 -53.82 -11.35 -15.62
CA SER A 581 -54.98 -10.47 -15.46
C SER A 581 -54.60 -8.98 -15.43
N THR A 582 -55.08 -8.20 -16.41
CA THR A 582 -54.93 -6.74 -16.38
C THR A 582 -56.13 -6.04 -15.75
N SER A 583 -55.96 -4.78 -15.36
CA SER A 583 -57.09 -3.91 -15.03
C SER A 583 -56.85 -2.44 -15.38
N SER A 584 -57.94 -1.72 -15.67
CA SER A 584 -57.92 -0.30 -16.05
C SER A 584 -59.16 0.40 -15.49
N SER A 585 -59.01 1.67 -15.10
CA SER A 585 -60.04 2.42 -14.37
C SER A 585 -60.61 3.61 -15.12
N ALA A 586 -61.93 3.67 -15.27
CA ALA A 586 -62.65 4.90 -15.63
C ALA A 586 -63.11 5.64 -14.36
N LEU A 587 -63.13 6.97 -14.39
CA LEU A 587 -63.46 7.82 -13.25
C LEU A 587 -64.75 8.62 -13.52
N ILE A 588 -65.56 8.81 -12.48
CA ILE A 588 -66.75 9.68 -12.46
C ILE A 588 -66.75 10.57 -11.22
N SER A 589 -67.02 11.85 -11.41
CA SER A 589 -67.18 12.80 -10.29
C SER A 589 -68.59 12.72 -9.73
N ILE A 590 -68.70 12.74 -8.40
CA ILE A 590 -69.98 12.83 -7.70
C ILE A 590 -70.38 14.30 -7.58
N ILE A 591 -71.59 14.61 -8.05
CA ILE A 591 -72.16 15.96 -8.03
C ILE A 591 -73.28 16.06 -6.99
N ASN A 592 -73.46 17.28 -6.47
CA ASN A 592 -74.37 17.60 -5.38
C ASN A 592 -75.85 17.66 -5.81
N THR A 593 -76.73 17.38 -4.85
CA THR A 593 -78.20 17.34 -4.96
C THR A 593 -78.81 18.33 -3.95
N ASP A 594 -79.55 19.36 -4.42
CA ASP A 594 -80.11 20.40 -3.55
C ASP A 594 -80.95 19.83 -2.37
N PRO A 595 -80.82 20.36 -1.13
CA PRO A 595 -81.48 19.84 0.08
C PRO A 595 -82.99 20.08 0.07
N SER A 596 -83.72 19.32 0.89
CA SER A 596 -85.19 19.38 0.97
C SER A 596 -85.70 19.66 2.39
N ILE A 597 -86.78 20.45 2.49
CA ILE A 597 -87.50 20.70 3.75
C ILE A 597 -88.78 19.86 3.72
N ASN A 598 -88.91 18.89 4.63
CA ASN A 598 -90.04 17.95 4.70
C ASN A 598 -91.19 18.45 5.58
N SER A 599 -90.86 19.24 6.61
CA SER A 599 -91.84 19.88 7.49
C SER A 599 -91.24 21.09 8.18
N LEU A 600 -92.06 22.10 8.49
CA LEU A 600 -91.69 23.23 9.34
C LEU A 600 -92.67 23.38 10.50
N SER A 601 -92.18 23.75 11.68
CA SER A 601 -92.99 23.89 12.90
C SER A 601 -92.44 24.98 13.82
N ILE A 602 -93.31 25.51 14.69
CA ILE A 602 -92.95 26.44 15.76
C ILE A 602 -93.41 25.83 17.09
N ALA A 603 -92.52 25.82 18.09
CA ALA A 603 -92.80 25.35 19.44
C ALA A 603 -92.37 26.41 20.49
N PRO A 604 -93.10 26.54 21.62
CA PRO A 604 -94.40 25.92 21.91
C PRO A 604 -95.50 26.42 20.97
N SER A 605 -96.55 25.62 20.76
CA SER A 605 -97.70 25.99 19.89
C SER A 605 -98.64 27.01 20.53
N ASN A 606 -98.50 27.20 21.84
CA ASN A 606 -99.25 28.13 22.67
C ASN A 606 -98.24 28.90 23.54
N PRO A 607 -97.48 29.83 22.94
CA PRO A 607 -96.44 30.59 23.63
C PRO A 607 -97.02 31.68 24.54
N TYR A 608 -96.22 32.11 25.51
CA TYR A 608 -96.46 33.20 26.45
C TYR A 608 -95.33 34.24 26.33
N ILE A 609 -95.46 35.39 26.99
CA ILE A 609 -94.33 36.32 27.09
C ILE A 609 -93.31 35.74 28.07
N GLY A 610 -92.02 35.77 27.69
CA GLY A 610 -90.95 35.03 28.36
C GLY A 610 -90.64 33.67 27.72
N ASP A 611 -91.50 33.13 26.85
CA ASP A 611 -91.18 31.89 26.12
C ASP A 611 -90.18 32.13 24.99
N THR A 612 -89.15 31.30 24.93
CA THR A 612 -88.33 31.12 23.73
C THR A 612 -89.11 30.33 22.68
N LEU A 613 -89.64 31.01 21.68
CA LEU A 613 -90.10 30.34 20.46
C LEU A 613 -88.91 29.67 19.78
N THR A 614 -89.08 28.42 19.36
CA THR A 614 -88.11 27.68 18.55
C THR A 614 -88.77 27.25 17.26
N CYS A 615 -88.13 27.58 16.14
CA CYS A 615 -88.52 27.14 14.82
C CYS A 615 -87.75 25.85 14.52
N MET A 616 -88.46 24.80 14.11
CA MET A 616 -87.88 23.49 13.86
C MET A 616 -88.35 22.98 12.51
N GLY A 617 -87.42 22.91 11.57
CA GLY A 617 -87.55 22.13 10.35
C GLY A 617 -87.34 20.64 10.62
N SER A 618 -87.81 19.80 9.71
CA SER A 618 -87.14 18.54 9.42
C SER A 618 -86.65 18.60 7.98
N VAL A 619 -85.33 18.62 7.81
CA VAL A 619 -84.69 18.65 6.50
C VAL A 619 -84.06 17.29 6.20
N SER A 620 -84.06 16.92 4.92
CA SER A 620 -83.30 15.78 4.42
C SER A 620 -82.50 16.19 3.21
N ASP A 621 -81.27 15.73 3.21
CA ASP A 621 -80.31 15.86 2.14
C ASP A 621 -80.12 14.45 1.56
N ASP A 622 -80.33 14.27 0.26
CA ASP A 622 -80.24 12.96 -0.38
C ASP A 622 -78.76 12.51 -0.54
N ASP A 623 -77.82 13.45 -0.44
CA ASP A 623 -76.37 13.19 -0.42
C ASP A 623 -75.81 13.03 1.02
N LEU A 624 -76.69 13.08 2.03
CA LEU A 624 -76.40 13.02 3.48
C LEU A 624 -75.43 14.11 3.98
N GLU A 625 -75.29 15.22 3.27
CA GLU A 625 -74.70 16.42 3.85
C GLU A 625 -75.56 16.92 5.02
N THR A 626 -74.98 17.72 5.92
CA THR A 626 -75.76 18.38 7.00
C THR A 626 -76.05 19.82 6.58
N PRO A 627 -77.28 20.16 6.18
CA PRO A 627 -77.56 21.48 5.65
C PRO A 627 -77.38 22.58 6.71
N ILE A 628 -76.72 23.67 6.32
CA ILE A 628 -76.63 24.90 7.10
C ILE A 628 -78.01 25.56 7.11
N GLU A 629 -78.66 25.52 8.27
CA GLU A 629 -79.95 26.16 8.47
C GLU A 629 -79.83 27.66 8.79
N SER A 630 -80.63 28.48 8.11
CA SER A 630 -80.79 29.91 8.36
C SER A 630 -82.26 30.26 8.56
N HIS A 631 -82.54 31.17 9.50
CA HIS A 631 -83.90 31.41 9.99
C HIS A 631 -84.25 32.90 9.92
N GLN A 632 -85.54 33.23 9.91
CA GLN A 632 -86.04 34.61 9.89
C GLN A 632 -87.39 34.71 10.61
N TRP A 633 -87.49 35.55 11.64
CA TRP A 633 -88.71 35.74 12.45
C TRP A 633 -89.35 37.11 12.24
N GLU A 634 -90.68 37.17 12.13
CA GLU A 634 -91.46 38.40 11.93
C GLU A 634 -92.74 38.43 12.79
N ASN A 635 -93.04 39.56 13.44
CA ASN A 635 -94.38 39.80 14.01
C ASN A 635 -95.32 40.24 12.89
N GLN A 636 -96.12 39.32 12.35
CA GLN A 636 -97.05 39.61 11.24
C GLN A 636 -98.17 40.57 11.62
N THR A 637 -98.42 40.77 12.91
CA THR A 637 -99.41 41.75 13.43
C THR A 637 -98.94 43.18 13.25
N THR A 638 -97.62 43.41 13.32
CA THR A 638 -96.99 44.74 13.20
C THR A 638 -96.19 44.92 11.91
N GLY A 639 -95.82 43.84 11.21
CA GLY A 639 -94.98 43.84 10.01
C GLY A 639 -93.51 44.13 10.30
N VAL A 640 -93.01 43.66 11.45
CA VAL A 640 -91.66 43.96 11.96
C VAL A 640 -90.84 42.67 12.06
N LEU A 641 -89.67 42.67 11.42
CA LEU A 641 -88.66 41.63 11.57
C LEU A 641 -88.09 41.64 13.00
N LEU A 642 -88.08 40.49 13.66
CA LEU A 642 -87.71 40.32 15.07
C LEU A 642 -86.32 39.72 15.24
N SER A 643 -86.01 38.65 14.50
CA SER A 643 -84.73 37.95 14.59
C SER A 643 -84.40 37.17 13.31
N THR A 644 -83.17 36.62 13.23
CA THR A 644 -82.72 35.67 12.20
C THR A 644 -82.03 34.43 12.81
N THR A 645 -82.26 34.15 14.09
CA THR A 645 -81.83 32.92 14.79
C THR A 645 -82.92 31.84 14.72
N SER A 646 -82.57 30.56 14.94
CA SER A 646 -83.54 29.46 14.98
C SER A 646 -84.55 29.58 16.13
N SER A 647 -84.19 30.30 17.20
CA SER A 647 -85.09 30.73 18.26
C SER A 647 -85.38 32.23 18.23
N LEU A 648 -86.44 32.63 18.93
CA LEU A 648 -86.83 34.00 19.24
C LEU A 648 -87.37 34.02 20.67
N ASP A 649 -86.71 34.75 21.57
CA ASP A 649 -87.25 35.02 22.90
C ASP A 649 -88.38 36.05 22.79
N LEU A 650 -89.59 35.69 23.23
CA LEU A 650 -90.70 36.64 23.30
C LEU A 650 -90.57 37.53 24.52
N ASP A 651 -90.55 38.84 24.33
CA ASP A 651 -90.49 39.82 25.42
C ASP A 651 -91.52 40.94 25.20
N THR A 652 -91.81 41.70 26.27
CA THR A 652 -92.80 42.79 26.27
C THR A 652 -92.46 43.98 25.36
N SER A 653 -91.29 43.99 24.71
CA SER A 653 -90.89 44.97 23.70
C SER A 653 -91.02 44.46 22.25
N ASN A 654 -91.06 43.13 22.04
CA ASN A 654 -91.11 42.51 20.72
C ASN A 654 -92.47 41.83 20.39
N ALA A 655 -93.23 41.47 21.43
CA ALA A 655 -94.58 40.91 21.33
C ALA A 655 -95.48 41.38 22.50
N SER A 656 -96.77 41.05 22.41
CA SER A 656 -97.73 41.20 23.51
C SER A 656 -98.76 40.06 23.46
N PRO A 657 -99.46 39.75 24.57
CA PRO A 657 -100.52 38.74 24.56
C PRO A 657 -101.56 39.02 23.46
N SER A 658 -101.85 38.00 22.63
CA SER A 658 -102.62 38.03 21.37
C SER A 658 -101.88 38.41 20.08
N ASP A 659 -100.58 38.73 20.07
CA ASP A 659 -99.82 38.93 18.83
C ASP A 659 -99.59 37.62 18.06
N VAL A 660 -99.47 37.74 16.73
CA VAL A 660 -99.16 36.66 15.77
C VAL A 660 -97.73 36.78 15.26
N ILE A 661 -96.96 35.70 15.40
CA ILE A 661 -95.52 35.62 15.10
C ILE A 661 -95.27 34.56 14.02
N ALA A 662 -94.29 34.79 13.14
CA ALA A 662 -93.95 33.92 12.00
C ALA A 662 -92.46 33.58 11.96
N CYS A 663 -92.13 32.40 11.43
CA CYS A 663 -90.77 31.96 11.10
C CYS A 663 -90.68 31.48 9.65
N THR A 664 -89.64 31.90 8.94
CA THR A 664 -89.15 31.32 7.67
C THR A 664 -87.84 30.57 7.93
N LEU A 665 -87.73 29.35 7.40
CA LEU A 665 -86.49 28.55 7.37
C LEU A 665 -85.96 28.51 5.94
N THR A 666 -84.66 28.71 5.76
CA THR A 666 -83.93 28.51 4.50
C THR A 666 -82.69 27.69 4.79
N VAL A 667 -82.52 26.56 4.09
CA VAL A 667 -81.37 25.66 4.25
C VAL A 667 -80.46 25.68 3.03
N THR A 668 -79.17 25.48 3.27
CA THR A 668 -78.12 25.45 2.25
C THR A 668 -77.19 24.29 2.55
N ASP A 669 -76.96 23.36 1.62
CA ASP A 669 -75.99 22.28 1.83
C ASP A 669 -74.53 22.81 1.87
N LEU A 670 -73.55 21.96 2.15
CA LEU A 670 -72.14 22.36 2.24
C LEU A 670 -71.49 22.56 0.86
N SER A 671 -72.08 21.97 -0.18
CA SER A 671 -71.67 22.03 -1.58
C SER A 671 -72.28 23.22 -2.38
N GLY A 672 -73.32 23.88 -1.86
CA GLY A 672 -73.92 25.14 -2.33
C GLY A 672 -75.40 25.13 -2.79
N GLY A 673 -76.14 24.02 -2.69
CA GLY A 673 -77.57 23.94 -3.06
C GLY A 673 -78.52 24.49 -1.97
N THR A 674 -79.78 24.83 -2.30
CA THR A 674 -80.67 25.60 -1.37
C THR A 674 -82.19 25.33 -1.44
N ALA A 675 -82.90 25.41 -0.30
CA ALA A 675 -84.39 25.34 -0.19
C ALA A 675 -84.98 26.21 0.95
N SER A 676 -86.29 26.51 0.95
CA SER A 676 -86.94 27.47 1.89
C SER A 676 -88.46 27.26 2.13
N ASP A 677 -88.99 27.49 3.34
CA ASP A 677 -90.42 27.37 3.75
C ASP A 677 -90.83 28.29 4.96
N THR A 678 -92.11 28.44 5.34
CA THR A 678 -92.60 29.41 6.37
C THR A 678 -93.85 28.98 7.19
N GLN A 679 -93.88 29.25 8.51
CA GLN A 679 -94.95 28.88 9.48
C GLN A 679 -95.27 30.02 10.50
N THR A 680 -96.41 29.98 11.21
CA THR A 680 -96.86 31.01 12.21
C THR A 680 -97.48 30.45 13.52
N VAL A 681 -97.58 31.29 14.57
CA VAL A 681 -98.12 31.01 15.94
C VAL A 681 -98.70 32.28 16.62
N SER A 682 -99.33 32.20 17.82
CA SER A 682 -99.88 33.37 18.55
C SER A 682 -99.80 33.30 20.09
N VAL A 683 -99.64 34.45 20.78
CA VAL A 683 -99.22 34.55 22.22
C VAL A 683 -100.38 34.61 23.25
N GLY A 684 -100.19 34.04 24.45
CA GLY A 684 -101.15 33.94 25.57
C GLY A 684 -100.78 34.70 26.87
N ASN A 685 -101.40 34.31 28.01
CA ASN A 685 -101.27 34.91 29.36
C ASN A 685 -101.30 33.84 30.50
N LEU A 686 -100.42 33.91 31.51
CA LEU A 686 -100.33 33.00 32.68
C LEU A 686 -100.98 33.60 33.96
N PRO A 687 -101.00 32.85 35.10
CA PRO A 687 -101.41 33.36 36.42
C PRO A 687 -100.23 33.53 37.42
N PRO A 688 -100.39 34.30 38.50
CA PRO A 688 -99.32 34.64 39.43
C PRO A 688 -98.96 33.51 40.40
N SER A 689 -97.68 33.46 40.78
CA SER A 689 -97.15 32.54 41.80
C SER A 689 -96.97 33.23 43.14
N ILE A 690 -97.19 32.50 44.24
CA ILE A 690 -96.59 32.82 45.54
C ILE A 690 -95.26 32.07 45.57
N ASP A 691 -94.17 32.78 45.37
CA ASP A 691 -92.83 32.20 45.17
C ASP A 691 -92.16 31.89 46.51
N THR A 692 -92.49 32.67 47.54
CA THR A 692 -92.11 32.41 48.92
C THR A 692 -93.29 32.67 49.86
N LEU A 693 -93.48 31.78 50.81
CA LEU A 693 -94.14 32.06 52.09
C LEU A 693 -93.26 31.45 53.18
N SER A 694 -92.74 32.28 54.06
CA SER A 694 -92.01 31.81 55.24
C SER A 694 -92.28 32.72 56.43
N PHE A 695 -91.90 32.24 57.61
CA PHE A 695 -91.46 33.17 58.64
C PHE A 695 -90.05 33.65 58.31
N ASP A 696 -89.69 34.82 58.78
CA ASP A 696 -88.32 35.35 58.74
C ASP A 696 -87.38 34.64 59.74
N GLN A 697 -87.93 33.84 60.65
CA GLN A 697 -87.25 33.14 61.74
C GLN A 697 -87.74 31.67 61.78
N THR A 698 -86.86 30.72 62.10
CA THR A 698 -87.13 29.26 62.04
C THR A 698 -87.24 28.58 63.40
N THR A 699 -86.68 29.21 64.43
CA THR A 699 -86.90 28.99 65.87
C THR A 699 -87.37 30.34 66.40
N VAL A 700 -88.23 30.37 67.42
CA VAL A 700 -88.68 31.65 67.98
C VAL A 700 -88.59 31.66 69.51
N ALA A 701 -88.20 32.79 70.08
CA ALA A 701 -88.10 33.03 71.51
C ALA A 701 -89.09 34.11 71.97
N ILE A 702 -89.20 34.26 73.30
CA ILE A 702 -90.19 35.16 73.89
C ILE A 702 -89.71 36.62 73.86
N GLY A 703 -90.21 37.35 72.87
CA GLY A 703 -89.91 38.76 72.60
C GLY A 703 -89.74 39.07 71.11
N ASP A 704 -89.59 38.03 70.29
CA ASP A 704 -89.36 38.15 68.86
C ASP A 704 -90.57 38.67 68.10
N THR A 705 -90.31 39.27 66.93
CA THR A 705 -91.36 39.67 66.00
C THR A 705 -91.27 38.81 64.75
N LEU A 706 -92.22 37.89 64.60
CA LEU A 706 -92.37 37.08 63.41
C LEU A 706 -92.90 37.97 62.26
N ALA A 707 -92.25 37.90 61.11
CA ALA A 707 -92.75 38.40 59.84
C ALA A 707 -93.19 37.21 58.98
N CYS A 708 -94.43 37.24 58.52
CA CYS A 708 -94.97 36.33 57.51
C CYS A 708 -94.60 36.92 56.16
N VAL A 709 -93.38 36.60 55.71
CA VAL A 709 -92.77 37.17 54.52
C VAL A 709 -93.30 36.43 53.30
N VAL A 710 -93.86 37.18 52.36
CA VAL A 710 -94.45 36.65 51.13
C VAL A 710 -93.94 37.45 49.94
N SER A 711 -93.33 36.76 48.99
CA SER A 711 -93.20 37.25 47.62
C SER A 711 -94.25 36.58 46.74
N ALA A 712 -94.89 37.38 45.89
CA ALA A 712 -95.62 36.87 44.76
C ALA A 712 -95.16 37.65 43.52
N SER A 713 -95.00 36.94 42.42
CA SER A 713 -94.64 37.49 41.12
C SER A 713 -95.63 37.03 40.06
N ASP A 714 -95.73 37.81 39.00
CA ASP A 714 -96.48 37.44 37.80
C ASP A 714 -95.46 37.20 36.66
N PRO A 715 -95.53 36.09 35.91
CA PRO A 715 -94.54 35.77 34.88
C PRO A 715 -94.44 36.84 33.79
N GLU A 716 -95.56 37.49 33.43
CA GLU A 716 -95.62 38.53 32.40
C GLU A 716 -95.16 39.92 32.87
N GLY A 717 -94.93 40.10 34.18
CA GLY A 717 -94.36 41.32 34.77
C GLY A 717 -95.34 42.23 35.52
N GLU A 718 -96.62 41.84 35.59
CA GLU A 718 -97.63 42.39 36.48
C GLU A 718 -97.19 42.33 37.97
N THR A 719 -97.82 43.12 38.83
CA THR A 719 -97.54 43.14 40.27
C THR A 719 -98.73 42.60 41.06
N PRO A 720 -98.67 41.38 41.61
CA PRO A 720 -99.79 40.77 42.32
C PRO A 720 -100.17 41.49 43.63
N ILE A 721 -101.46 41.45 43.98
CA ILE A 721 -102.03 42.10 45.17
C ILE A 721 -102.11 41.10 46.33
N LEU A 722 -101.49 41.42 47.48
CA LEU A 722 -101.30 40.50 48.62
C LEU A 722 -102.22 40.76 49.85
N THR A 723 -102.62 39.68 50.54
CA THR A 723 -103.39 39.71 51.82
C THR A 723 -102.95 38.61 52.81
N TYR A 724 -103.23 38.75 54.13
CA TYR A 724 -102.63 37.96 55.24
C TYR A 724 -103.58 37.65 56.43
N ALA A 725 -103.33 36.56 57.19
CA ALA A 725 -103.99 36.22 58.46
C ALA A 725 -103.10 35.37 59.42
N TRP A 726 -103.28 35.48 60.75
CA TRP A 726 -102.47 34.80 61.80
C TRP A 726 -103.28 34.17 62.94
N GLU A 727 -102.77 33.09 63.56
CA GLU A 727 -103.37 32.35 64.68
C GLU A 727 -102.33 31.67 65.61
N ASN A 728 -102.60 31.56 66.93
CA ASN A 728 -101.92 30.60 67.81
C ASN A 728 -102.70 29.29 67.73
N THR A 729 -102.08 28.26 67.16
CA THR A 729 -102.73 26.97 66.87
C THR A 729 -102.80 26.05 68.09
N THR A 730 -101.94 26.26 69.09
CA THR A 730 -101.99 25.53 70.38
C THR A 730 -103.20 25.94 71.22
N THR A 731 -103.61 27.21 71.16
CA THR A 731 -104.76 27.76 71.90
C THR A 731 -106.01 28.01 71.04
N GLY A 732 -105.89 27.97 69.71
CA GLY A 732 -106.99 28.22 68.76
C GLY A 732 -107.48 29.66 68.76
N THR A 733 -106.56 30.63 68.83
CA THR A 733 -106.88 32.06 68.93
C THR A 733 -106.21 32.86 67.82
N ALA A 734 -107.01 33.48 66.95
CA ALA A 734 -106.57 34.40 65.92
C ALA A 734 -105.81 35.61 66.51
N LEU A 735 -104.66 35.95 65.93
CA LEU A 735 -103.71 36.94 66.47
C LEU A 735 -103.63 38.23 65.66
N GLY A 736 -103.89 38.19 64.35
CA GLY A 736 -103.76 39.36 63.48
C GLY A 736 -104.05 39.11 62.00
N SER A 737 -103.92 40.16 61.20
CA SER A 737 -104.12 40.15 59.73
C SER A 737 -103.21 41.14 58.99
N GLY A 738 -102.06 41.48 59.57
CA GLY A 738 -100.95 42.16 58.89
C GLY A 738 -99.90 41.14 58.45
N SER A 739 -98.81 41.60 57.83
CA SER A 739 -97.67 40.73 57.48
C SER A 739 -96.70 40.46 58.64
N THR A 740 -96.92 41.02 59.84
CA THR A 740 -96.05 40.81 61.02
C THR A 740 -96.84 40.65 62.33
N LEU A 741 -96.20 40.02 63.32
CA LEU A 741 -96.75 39.69 64.64
C LEU A 741 -95.64 39.67 65.71
N THR A 742 -95.70 40.55 66.70
CA THR A 742 -94.75 40.55 67.83
C THR A 742 -95.21 39.60 68.94
N LEU A 743 -94.44 38.54 69.19
CA LEU A 743 -94.62 37.66 70.34
C LEU A 743 -94.05 38.30 71.61
N ASN A 744 -94.59 37.88 72.75
CA ASN A 744 -94.16 38.26 74.10
C ASN A 744 -94.77 37.27 75.10
N SER A 745 -94.36 37.35 76.37
CA SER A 745 -94.74 36.42 77.45
C SER A 745 -96.22 36.45 77.85
N SER A 746 -97.08 37.18 77.13
CA SER A 746 -98.55 37.11 77.25
C SER A 746 -99.26 36.56 76.01
N MET A 747 -98.52 36.28 74.93
CA MET A 747 -99.02 35.74 73.65
C MET A 747 -98.46 34.34 73.33
N ALA A 748 -97.34 33.98 73.95
CA ALA A 748 -96.76 32.65 73.95
C ALA A 748 -95.84 32.47 75.18
N THR A 749 -95.48 31.22 75.46
CA THR A 749 -94.43 30.74 76.35
C THR A 749 -93.63 29.64 75.62
N GLY A 750 -92.56 29.11 76.23
CA GLY A 750 -91.83 27.96 75.67
C GLY A 750 -92.80 26.82 75.30
N LEU A 751 -92.58 26.22 74.13
CA LEU A 751 -93.36 25.13 73.51
C LEU A 751 -94.77 25.47 72.94
N ASP A 752 -95.17 26.75 72.82
CA ASP A 752 -96.41 27.16 72.10
C ASP A 752 -96.22 27.24 70.56
N GLU A 753 -97.27 26.99 69.76
CA GLU A 753 -97.27 27.05 68.28
C GLU A 753 -98.05 28.25 67.68
N ILE A 754 -97.50 28.88 66.64
CA ILE A 754 -98.02 30.07 65.93
C ILE A 754 -98.07 29.83 64.41
N SER A 755 -99.08 30.37 63.70
CA SER A 755 -99.31 30.15 62.26
C SER A 755 -99.72 31.42 61.48
N CYS A 756 -99.45 31.44 60.16
CA CYS A 756 -99.85 32.47 59.20
C CYS A 756 -100.37 31.88 57.86
N THR A 757 -101.18 32.65 57.11
CA THR A 757 -101.71 32.35 55.76
C THR A 757 -101.73 33.61 54.89
N ALA A 758 -101.50 33.47 53.57
CA ALA A 758 -101.50 34.57 52.60
C ALA A 758 -102.05 34.21 51.19
N THR A 759 -102.41 35.24 50.40
CA THR A 759 -103.08 35.12 49.08
C THR A 759 -102.64 36.25 48.11
N ALA A 760 -102.53 35.95 46.81
CA ALA A 760 -102.14 36.83 45.70
C ALA A 760 -103.16 36.85 44.52
N GLU A 761 -103.28 37.96 43.79
CA GLU A 761 -104.18 38.16 42.62
C GLU A 761 -103.55 39.10 41.56
N ASP A 762 -103.71 38.81 40.26
CA ASP A 762 -103.14 39.57 39.12
C ASP A 762 -104.09 40.62 38.48
N SER A 763 -103.68 41.22 37.35
CA SER A 763 -104.44 42.30 36.67
C SER A 763 -105.44 41.83 35.58
N TYR A 764 -105.35 40.58 35.14
CA TYR A 764 -106.22 39.92 34.16
C TYR A 764 -107.25 38.96 34.81
N GLY A 765 -107.01 38.49 36.04
CA GLY A 765 -108.01 37.94 36.96
C GLY A 765 -107.76 36.55 37.56
N ALA A 766 -106.52 36.08 37.70
CA ALA A 766 -106.18 34.81 38.36
C ALA A 766 -105.45 34.99 39.73
N VAL A 767 -105.36 33.91 40.51
CA VAL A 767 -105.10 33.95 41.97
C VAL A 767 -104.35 32.73 42.54
N ALA A 768 -103.62 32.91 43.65
CA ALA A 768 -102.90 31.87 44.40
C ALA A 768 -102.92 32.08 45.94
N SER A 769 -102.71 31.04 46.78
CA SER A 769 -102.70 31.16 48.27
C SER A 769 -101.93 30.04 49.00
N GLN A 770 -101.42 30.27 50.23
CA GLN A 770 -100.57 29.33 51.01
C GLN A 770 -100.51 29.62 52.55
N SER A 771 -100.01 28.68 53.38
CA SER A 771 -99.95 28.75 54.88
C SER A 771 -98.68 28.11 55.52
N ILE A 772 -98.29 28.51 56.75
CA ILE A 772 -97.11 27.98 57.53
C ILE A 772 -97.28 28.10 59.08
N SER A 773 -96.55 27.31 59.91
CA SER A 773 -96.51 27.38 61.40
C SER A 773 -95.12 27.13 62.05
N ILE A 774 -94.92 27.51 63.33
CA ILE A 774 -93.65 27.51 64.10
C ILE A 774 -93.88 27.36 65.63
N PHE A 775 -92.91 26.78 66.37
CA PHE A 775 -92.92 26.59 67.85
C PHE A 775 -91.86 27.44 68.59
N VAL A 776 -92.08 27.69 69.90
CA VAL A 776 -91.17 28.43 70.82
C VAL A 776 -90.22 27.48 71.61
N ASP A 777 -88.97 27.89 71.87
CA ASP A 777 -87.92 27.05 72.51
C ASP A 777 -87.46 27.48 73.94
N GLU A 778 -86.57 26.69 74.58
CA GLU A 778 -85.84 26.92 75.87
C GLU A 778 -84.31 26.66 75.66
N THR A 779 -83.40 27.28 76.43
CA THR A 779 -81.93 27.18 76.18
C THR A 779 -81.05 26.73 77.37
N ILE A 780 -79.73 26.56 77.13
CA ILE A 780 -78.71 26.11 78.10
C ILE A 780 -77.37 26.88 77.92
N PRO A 781 -76.44 26.82 78.89
CA PRO A 781 -75.15 27.53 78.83
C PRO A 781 -74.21 27.04 77.72
N VAL A 782 -73.57 27.99 77.05
CA VAL A 782 -72.71 27.75 75.88
C VAL A 782 -71.27 28.18 76.16
N PHE A 783 -70.30 27.31 75.88
CA PHE A 783 -68.88 27.70 75.86
C PHE A 783 -68.59 28.58 74.65
N SER A 784 -68.13 29.81 74.90
CA SER A 784 -67.62 30.75 73.89
C SER A 784 -66.18 30.46 73.48
N THR A 785 -65.39 29.79 74.34
CA THR A 785 -64.13 29.12 73.95
C THR A 785 -64.00 27.78 74.67
N VAL A 786 -63.75 26.71 73.92
CA VAL A 786 -63.62 25.34 74.44
C VAL A 786 -62.25 25.07 75.08
N ALA A 787 -62.16 24.02 75.89
CA ALA A 787 -60.93 23.57 76.52
C ALA A 787 -59.85 23.26 75.47
N THR A 788 -58.68 23.86 75.64
CA THR A 788 -57.49 23.63 74.79
C THR A 788 -56.29 23.35 75.68
N ILE A 789 -55.49 22.33 75.38
CA ILE A 789 -54.18 22.08 75.99
C ILE A 789 -53.07 22.61 75.06
N SER A 790 -51.98 23.12 75.64
CA SER A 790 -50.77 23.51 74.89
C SER A 790 -49.49 23.19 75.66
N PRO A 791 -48.47 22.56 75.03
CA PRO A 791 -48.48 21.92 73.70
C PRO A 791 -49.41 20.68 73.65
N ASN A 792 -49.82 20.26 72.46
CA ASN A 792 -50.84 19.22 72.23
C ASN A 792 -50.38 18.00 71.41
N SER A 793 -49.08 17.88 71.14
CA SER A 793 -48.41 16.75 70.46
C SER A 793 -46.89 16.84 70.71
N GLY A 794 -46.15 15.73 70.63
CA GLY A 794 -44.72 15.73 70.95
C GLY A 794 -44.47 15.86 72.45
N VAL A 795 -45.35 15.27 73.26
CA VAL A 795 -45.36 15.43 74.73
C VAL A 795 -44.62 14.26 75.36
N LEU A 796 -43.31 14.43 75.58
CA LEU A 796 -42.49 13.49 76.36
C LEU A 796 -42.59 13.79 77.87
N ILE A 797 -42.10 12.87 78.70
CA ILE A 797 -42.17 12.93 80.19
C ILE A 797 -41.56 14.21 80.81
N ASN A 798 -40.75 14.96 80.06
CA ASN A 798 -40.12 16.22 80.47
C ASN A 798 -40.91 17.49 80.06
N THR A 799 -42.12 17.36 79.50
CA THR A 799 -42.92 18.47 78.96
C THR A 799 -43.78 19.17 80.01
N ALA A 800 -44.03 20.48 79.85
CA ALA A 800 -44.97 21.25 80.68
C ALA A 800 -46.19 21.72 79.86
N LEU A 801 -47.38 21.63 80.44
CA LEU A 801 -48.68 21.79 79.79
C LEU A 801 -49.53 22.92 80.41
N THR A 802 -50.42 23.52 79.61
CA THR A 802 -51.36 24.60 80.03
C THR A 802 -52.77 24.38 79.48
N CYS A 803 -53.82 24.93 80.12
CA CYS A 803 -55.24 24.70 79.75
C CYS A 803 -56.18 25.91 80.01
N LEU A 804 -57.09 26.25 79.07
CA LEU A 804 -57.92 27.48 79.04
C LEU A 804 -59.33 27.31 78.39
N GLY A 805 -60.34 28.13 78.77
CA GLY A 805 -61.69 28.22 78.13
C GLY A 805 -62.67 29.27 78.76
N THR A 806 -63.84 29.53 78.13
CA THR A 806 -64.87 30.56 78.54
C THR A 806 -66.33 30.21 78.18
N ALA A 807 -67.36 30.70 78.92
CA ALA A 807 -68.80 30.39 78.68
C ALA A 807 -69.81 31.51 79.08
N SER A 808 -71.06 31.42 78.59
CA SER A 808 -72.20 32.35 78.85
C SER A 808 -73.57 31.72 78.53
N ASP A 809 -74.69 32.30 79.00
CA ASP A 809 -76.06 31.78 78.84
C ASP A 809 -76.98 32.66 77.94
N PRO A 810 -77.88 32.10 77.10
CA PRO A 810 -78.77 32.87 76.21
C PRO A 810 -80.05 33.42 76.85
N ASP A 811 -80.74 32.68 77.73
CA ASP A 811 -82.00 33.12 78.37
C ASP A 811 -81.78 34.27 79.39
N GLY A 812 -80.52 34.51 79.77
CA GLY A 812 -80.07 35.73 80.43
C GLY A 812 -79.49 35.52 81.83
N THR A 813 -79.14 34.28 82.18
CA THR A 813 -78.58 33.91 83.48
C THR A 813 -77.05 34.08 83.52
N SER A 814 -76.36 33.58 84.56
CA SER A 814 -74.96 33.96 84.87
C SER A 814 -74.03 32.79 85.15
N VAL A 815 -72.89 32.71 84.45
CA VAL A 815 -72.05 31.49 84.36
C VAL A 815 -70.71 31.58 85.14
N THR A 816 -70.24 30.46 85.71
CA THR A 816 -68.99 30.29 86.48
C THR A 816 -68.14 29.10 85.99
N LEU A 817 -66.80 29.11 86.15
CA LEU A 817 -65.85 28.10 85.61
C LEU A 817 -64.94 27.41 86.66
N ALA A 818 -64.51 26.16 86.42
CA ALA A 818 -63.52 25.41 87.21
C ALA A 818 -62.65 24.44 86.35
N TYR A 819 -61.42 24.08 86.81
CA TYR A 819 -60.39 23.34 86.05
C TYR A 819 -59.78 22.14 86.81
N VAL A 820 -59.65 20.97 86.17
CA VAL A 820 -59.03 19.74 86.74
C VAL A 820 -58.16 19.01 85.70
N TRP A 821 -57.01 18.46 86.12
CA TRP A 821 -56.14 17.58 85.31
C TRP A 821 -56.12 16.14 85.86
N THR A 822 -56.22 15.14 85.00
CA THR A 822 -56.24 13.71 85.37
C THR A 822 -55.43 12.82 84.43
N VAL A 823 -54.74 11.81 84.98
CA VAL A 823 -54.43 10.55 84.26
C VAL A 823 -55.53 9.55 84.59
N GLY A 824 -56.24 9.07 83.58
CA GLY A 824 -57.40 8.19 83.76
C GLY A 824 -58.45 8.82 84.69
N THR A 825 -58.63 8.25 85.88
CA THR A 825 -59.53 8.78 86.93
C THR A 825 -58.80 9.47 88.09
N THR A 826 -57.46 9.53 88.07
CA THR A 826 -56.65 10.10 89.17
C THR A 826 -56.33 11.56 88.89
N THR A 827 -56.78 12.47 89.75
CA THR A 827 -56.42 13.90 89.66
C THR A 827 -54.94 14.09 89.98
N ILE A 828 -54.18 14.59 89.01
CA ILE A 828 -52.75 14.89 89.12
C ILE A 828 -52.49 16.37 89.44
N ALA A 829 -53.37 17.27 88.99
CA ALA A 829 -53.29 18.71 89.28
C ALA A 829 -54.66 19.40 89.17
N THR A 830 -54.76 20.63 89.67
CA THR A 830 -55.94 21.50 89.54
C THR A 830 -55.50 22.93 89.27
N GLY A 831 -56.16 23.64 88.35
CA GLY A 831 -55.72 24.93 87.83
C GLY A 831 -55.34 24.86 86.35
N THR A 832 -54.71 25.91 85.82
CA THR A 832 -54.51 26.09 84.36
C THR A 832 -53.17 25.56 83.81
N SER A 833 -52.38 24.85 84.61
CA SER A 833 -51.05 24.35 84.20
C SER A 833 -50.60 23.10 84.96
N LEU A 834 -49.73 22.31 84.34
CA LEU A 834 -49.19 21.03 84.80
C LEU A 834 -47.73 20.86 84.32
N ASP A 835 -46.86 20.24 85.11
CA ASP A 835 -45.44 20.01 84.80
C ASP A 835 -45.14 18.51 84.96
N LEU A 836 -44.94 17.80 83.84
CA LEU A 836 -44.90 16.34 83.84
C LEU A 836 -43.67 15.77 84.54
N LEU A 837 -42.52 16.46 84.49
CA LEU A 837 -41.25 16.01 85.07
C LEU A 837 -41.31 15.82 86.60
N THR A 838 -42.27 16.48 87.26
CA THR A 838 -42.50 16.40 88.71
C THR A 838 -43.65 15.48 89.12
N THR A 839 -44.34 14.87 88.13
CA THR A 839 -45.46 13.96 88.35
C THR A 839 -45.11 12.54 87.94
N SER A 840 -45.68 11.55 88.63
CA SER A 840 -45.51 10.14 88.29
C SER A 840 -46.42 9.75 87.11
N VAL A 841 -46.02 10.15 85.90
CA VAL A 841 -46.62 9.75 84.62
C VAL A 841 -45.66 8.84 83.86
N GLN A 842 -46.18 8.09 82.88
CA GLN A 842 -45.44 7.13 82.06
C GLN A 842 -45.75 7.35 80.56
N PRO A 843 -44.94 6.82 79.63
CA PRO A 843 -45.33 6.71 78.22
C PRO A 843 -46.72 6.04 78.08
N ASN A 844 -47.49 6.51 77.10
CA ASN A 844 -48.89 6.20 76.86
C ASN A 844 -49.91 6.71 77.91
N ASP A 845 -49.51 7.45 78.97
CA ASP A 845 -50.49 8.10 79.86
C ASP A 845 -51.28 9.20 79.14
N VAL A 846 -52.61 9.11 79.17
CA VAL A 846 -53.50 10.15 78.62
C VAL A 846 -53.80 11.22 79.68
N ILE A 847 -53.20 12.40 79.50
CA ILE A 847 -53.39 13.59 80.30
C ILE A 847 -54.66 14.32 79.83
N LEU A 848 -55.73 14.28 80.62
CA LEU A 848 -56.99 14.99 80.35
C LEU A 848 -57.08 16.28 81.19
N CYS A 849 -57.34 17.42 80.55
CA CYS A 849 -57.84 18.63 81.21
C CYS A 849 -59.36 18.74 81.02
N THR A 850 -60.10 18.99 82.10
CA THR A 850 -61.54 19.23 82.07
C THR A 850 -61.89 20.59 82.68
N ILE A 851 -62.72 21.34 81.98
CA ILE A 851 -63.33 22.61 82.38
C ILE A 851 -64.84 22.41 82.54
N THR A 852 -65.42 22.87 83.65
CA THR A 852 -66.87 22.85 83.89
C THR A 852 -67.40 24.28 83.90
N ALA A 853 -68.56 24.50 83.27
CA ALA A 853 -69.34 25.74 83.31
C ALA A 853 -70.72 25.48 83.92
N THR A 854 -71.19 26.38 84.80
CA THR A 854 -72.49 26.28 85.50
C THR A 854 -73.16 27.65 85.53
N ASP A 855 -74.49 27.71 85.32
CA ASP A 855 -75.25 28.95 85.26
C ASP A 855 -76.02 29.34 86.55
N GLY A 856 -77.11 30.11 86.40
CA GLY A 856 -77.96 30.58 87.49
C GLY A 856 -79.09 29.63 87.90
N ASP A 857 -79.57 28.76 87.01
CA ASP A 857 -80.71 27.87 87.28
C ASP A 857 -80.26 26.43 87.62
N GLY A 858 -79.08 26.02 87.17
CA GLY A 858 -78.37 24.81 87.61
C GLY A 858 -77.72 24.01 86.48
N GLU A 859 -78.05 24.36 85.25
CA GLU A 859 -77.63 23.70 84.02
C GLU A 859 -76.11 23.87 83.80
N GLN A 860 -75.51 22.83 83.22
CA GLN A 860 -74.07 22.68 83.16
C GLN A 860 -73.59 22.21 81.80
N ALA A 861 -72.64 22.95 81.26
CA ALA A 861 -71.81 22.51 80.16
C ALA A 861 -70.44 22.06 80.68
N THR A 862 -69.81 21.12 80.00
CA THR A 862 -68.40 20.78 80.22
C THR A 862 -67.63 20.84 78.91
N SER A 863 -66.36 21.19 79.00
CA SER A 863 -65.44 21.17 77.87
C SER A 863 -64.13 20.54 78.33
N SER A 864 -63.64 19.54 77.60
CA SER A 864 -62.45 18.80 77.99
C SER A 864 -61.61 18.46 76.76
N THR A 865 -60.32 18.27 76.99
CA THR A 865 -59.34 17.95 75.94
C THR A 865 -58.17 17.22 76.56
N SER A 866 -57.48 16.38 75.77
CA SER A 866 -56.42 15.51 76.26
C SER A 866 -55.22 15.46 75.34
N VAL A 867 -54.06 15.17 75.91
CA VAL A 867 -52.82 14.82 75.19
C VAL A 867 -52.22 13.56 75.80
N THR A 868 -51.64 12.69 74.98
CA THR A 868 -50.97 11.47 75.43
C THR A 868 -49.49 11.77 75.65
N VAL A 869 -48.88 11.17 76.68
CA VAL A 869 -47.42 11.14 76.82
C VAL A 869 -46.86 10.13 75.82
N GLU A 870 -45.98 10.57 74.94
CA GLU A 870 -45.36 9.75 73.88
C GLU A 870 -44.13 8.98 74.43
N ASN A 871 -43.73 7.90 73.75
CA ASN A 871 -42.53 7.12 74.03
C ASN A 871 -41.31 7.73 73.29
N SER A 872 -40.08 7.45 73.72
CA SER A 872 -38.87 7.80 72.96
C SER A 872 -38.24 6.55 72.36
N ALA A 873 -37.88 6.58 71.08
CA ALA A 873 -37.16 5.48 70.46
C ALA A 873 -35.70 5.41 70.96
N PRO A 874 -35.12 4.20 71.14
CA PRO A 874 -33.74 4.04 71.58
C PRO A 874 -32.73 4.54 70.53
N GLU A 875 -31.62 5.13 70.98
CA GLU A 875 -30.58 5.69 70.11
C GLU A 875 -29.36 4.78 70.05
N ILE A 876 -28.99 4.29 68.85
CA ILE A 876 -27.67 3.70 68.60
C ILE A 876 -26.67 4.84 68.34
N THR A 877 -25.65 4.91 69.18
CA THR A 877 -24.58 5.92 69.13
C THR A 877 -23.40 5.53 68.27
N SER A 878 -23.11 4.22 68.15
CA SER A 878 -22.09 3.66 67.24
C SER A 878 -22.25 2.16 67.10
N VAL A 879 -21.72 1.59 66.01
CA VAL A 879 -21.48 0.16 65.81
C VAL A 879 -20.00 -0.01 65.44
N VAL A 880 -19.37 -1.11 65.86
CA VAL A 880 -18.02 -1.49 65.45
C VAL A 880 -18.01 -2.97 65.07
N ILE A 881 -17.25 -3.35 64.03
CA ILE A 881 -16.95 -4.74 63.69
C ILE A 881 -15.57 -5.07 64.26
N ASP A 882 -15.45 -6.17 65.00
CA ASP A 882 -14.22 -6.65 65.64
C ASP A 882 -13.95 -8.10 65.21
N PRO A 883 -12.70 -8.51 64.88
CA PRO A 883 -11.49 -7.70 64.81
C PRO A 883 -11.42 -6.76 63.60
N ASP A 884 -10.76 -5.61 63.80
CA ASP A 884 -10.30 -4.69 62.74
C ASP A 884 -8.77 -4.51 62.86
N PRO A 885 -7.95 -4.88 61.85
CA PRO A 885 -8.34 -5.48 60.56
C PRO A 885 -8.88 -6.91 60.69
N ALA A 886 -9.83 -7.25 59.80
CA ALA A 886 -10.44 -8.57 59.69
C ALA A 886 -9.67 -9.49 58.73
N TYR A 887 -9.61 -10.77 59.06
CA TYR A 887 -8.94 -11.81 58.27
C TYR A 887 -9.86 -13.01 58.01
N THR A 888 -9.60 -13.77 56.95
CA THR A 888 -10.44 -14.89 56.47
C THR A 888 -10.60 -16.05 57.45
N ASN A 889 -9.77 -16.12 58.49
CA ASN A 889 -9.78 -17.19 59.50
C ASN A 889 -10.31 -16.76 60.88
N THR A 890 -10.80 -15.52 61.01
CA THR A 890 -11.40 -14.98 62.25
C THR A 890 -12.89 -14.70 62.05
N ASP A 891 -13.76 -15.29 62.87
CA ASP A 891 -15.17 -14.89 62.95
C ASP A 891 -15.28 -13.43 63.42
N LEU A 892 -16.19 -12.66 62.83
CA LEU A 892 -16.41 -11.25 63.18
C LEU A 892 -17.53 -11.11 64.23
N ILE A 893 -17.49 -10.05 65.04
CA ILE A 893 -18.57 -9.66 65.95
C ILE A 893 -18.93 -8.18 65.79
N ALA A 894 -20.23 -7.87 65.84
CA ALA A 894 -20.75 -6.50 65.80
C ALA A 894 -21.08 -6.01 67.22
N VAL A 895 -20.51 -4.89 67.62
CA VAL A 895 -20.65 -4.33 68.97
C VAL A 895 -21.35 -2.96 68.93
N PRO A 896 -22.66 -2.89 69.18
CA PRO A 896 -23.40 -1.63 69.21
C PRO A 896 -23.37 -0.95 70.59
N SER A 897 -23.27 0.38 70.60
CA SER A 897 -23.39 1.25 71.77
C SER A 897 -24.69 2.05 71.70
N HIS A 898 -25.47 2.08 72.79
CA HIS A 898 -26.83 2.63 72.80
C HIS A 898 -27.17 3.43 74.06
N SER A 899 -28.22 4.24 73.97
CA SER A 899 -28.87 4.90 75.11
C SER A 899 -30.38 5.06 74.89
N ASP A 900 -31.12 5.13 75.98
CA ASP A 900 -32.56 5.34 76.00
C ASP A 900 -32.95 6.42 77.04
N LEU A 901 -34.08 7.11 76.84
CA LEU A 901 -34.50 8.24 77.70
C LEU A 901 -35.37 7.81 78.88
N GLU A 902 -36.26 6.85 78.66
CA GLU A 902 -37.17 6.28 79.68
C GLU A 902 -36.43 5.27 80.59
N GLY A 903 -35.38 4.63 80.06
CA GLY A 903 -34.54 3.64 80.73
C GLY A 903 -34.91 2.19 80.42
N ASP A 904 -35.60 1.94 79.30
CA ASP A 904 -36.11 0.63 78.91
C ASP A 904 -35.05 -0.31 78.31
N SER A 905 -35.39 -1.60 78.22
CA SER A 905 -34.43 -2.67 77.93
C SER A 905 -34.28 -2.93 76.43
N VAL A 906 -33.21 -2.39 75.84
CA VAL A 906 -32.94 -2.49 74.40
C VAL A 906 -32.45 -3.88 73.96
N SER A 907 -33.04 -4.43 72.90
CA SER A 907 -32.54 -5.58 72.12
C SER A 907 -32.09 -5.19 70.72
N PHE A 908 -31.30 -6.05 70.08
CA PHE A 908 -30.67 -5.79 68.78
C PHE A 908 -31.01 -6.85 67.73
N THR A 909 -31.24 -6.38 66.50
CA THR A 909 -31.23 -7.21 65.29
C THR A 909 -30.09 -6.78 64.38
N TYR A 910 -29.33 -7.76 63.88
CA TYR A 910 -28.19 -7.60 63.00
C TYR A 910 -28.54 -8.18 61.62
N THR A 911 -28.08 -7.52 60.56
CA THR A 911 -28.11 -8.03 59.19
C THR A 911 -26.73 -7.89 58.57
N TRP A 912 -26.06 -9.03 58.41
CA TRP A 912 -24.71 -9.16 57.83
C TRP A 912 -24.79 -9.40 56.33
N ASN A 913 -24.08 -8.53 55.60
CA ASN A 913 -23.93 -8.54 54.16
C ASN A 913 -22.52 -8.95 53.75
N VAL A 914 -22.41 -9.68 52.64
CA VAL A 914 -21.14 -9.90 51.93
C VAL A 914 -21.28 -9.27 50.54
N ASN A 915 -20.42 -8.31 50.23
CA ASN A 915 -20.43 -7.54 48.97
C ASN A 915 -21.80 -6.93 48.60
N GLY A 916 -22.62 -6.59 49.61
CA GLY A 916 -23.96 -6.02 49.43
C GLY A 916 -25.08 -7.04 49.20
N ALA A 917 -24.87 -8.33 49.52
CA ALA A 917 -25.93 -9.33 49.61
C ALA A 917 -26.12 -9.83 51.05
N ASP A 918 -27.35 -9.83 51.56
CA ASP A 918 -27.70 -10.34 52.90
C ASP A 918 -27.38 -11.84 53.02
N ILE A 919 -26.44 -12.22 53.91
CA ILE A 919 -26.05 -13.62 54.14
C ILE A 919 -26.60 -14.15 55.47
N GLN A 920 -26.64 -13.32 56.51
CA GLN A 920 -27.11 -13.72 57.84
C GLN A 920 -27.89 -12.57 58.50
N SER A 921 -29.10 -12.85 59.00
CA SER A 921 -29.92 -11.85 59.69
C SER A 921 -30.62 -12.41 60.93
N GLY A 922 -30.86 -11.54 61.91
CA GLY A 922 -31.50 -11.85 63.19
C GLY A 922 -30.67 -11.40 64.40
N SER A 923 -30.95 -11.93 65.58
CA SER A 923 -30.30 -11.52 66.85
C SER A 923 -28.90 -12.13 67.06
N ILE A 924 -28.19 -12.56 66.00
CA ILE A 924 -26.85 -13.13 66.09
C ILE A 924 -25.84 -12.05 65.72
N ASP A 925 -25.10 -11.61 66.73
CA ASP A 925 -24.06 -10.58 66.72
C ASP A 925 -22.75 -11.01 66.03
N THR A 926 -22.62 -12.28 65.67
CA THR A 926 -21.39 -12.92 65.19
C THR A 926 -21.53 -13.47 63.78
N PHE A 927 -20.55 -13.22 62.90
CA PHE A 927 -20.54 -13.65 61.50
C PHE A 927 -19.35 -14.56 61.22
N ALA A 928 -19.62 -15.80 60.83
CA ALA A 928 -18.62 -16.85 60.75
C ALA A 928 -17.66 -16.68 59.56
N SER A 929 -16.36 -16.83 59.81
CA SER A 929 -15.26 -16.83 58.84
C SER A 929 -15.54 -17.67 57.58
N THR A 930 -16.19 -18.83 57.74
CA THR A 930 -16.59 -19.72 56.64
C THR A 930 -17.63 -19.14 55.66
N LEU A 931 -18.15 -17.93 55.91
CA LEU A 931 -19.18 -17.27 55.09
C LEU A 931 -18.62 -16.14 54.20
N PHE A 932 -17.32 -15.87 54.28
CA PHE A 932 -16.64 -14.83 53.50
C PHE A 932 -15.25 -15.27 53.02
N SER A 933 -14.60 -14.43 52.22
CA SER A 933 -13.30 -14.69 51.60
C SER A 933 -12.47 -13.40 51.46
N LYS A 934 -11.19 -13.58 51.12
CA LYS A 934 -10.20 -12.52 50.93
C LYS A 934 -10.69 -11.46 49.93
N ASN A 935 -10.66 -10.19 50.34
CA ASN A 935 -11.24 -8.99 49.67
C ASN A 935 -12.77 -8.83 49.72
N ASP A 936 -13.53 -9.69 50.39
CA ASP A 936 -14.96 -9.43 50.60
C ASP A 936 -15.16 -8.18 51.45
N THR A 937 -16.10 -7.32 51.05
CA THR A 937 -16.59 -6.22 51.89
C THR A 937 -17.75 -6.73 52.73
N ILE A 938 -17.53 -6.87 54.03
CA ILE A 938 -18.55 -7.23 55.00
C ILE A 938 -19.19 -5.97 55.54
N SER A 939 -20.51 -5.91 55.62
CA SER A 939 -21.19 -4.86 56.36
C SER A 939 -22.26 -5.41 57.28
N VAL A 940 -22.40 -4.80 58.45
CA VAL A 940 -23.46 -5.14 59.41
C VAL A 940 -24.38 -3.95 59.57
N SER A 941 -25.68 -4.17 59.33
CA SER A 941 -26.73 -3.20 59.64
C SER A 941 -27.38 -3.59 60.96
N VAL A 942 -27.41 -2.68 61.92
CA VAL A 942 -27.92 -2.91 63.27
C VAL A 942 -29.12 -2.02 63.55
N VAL A 943 -30.15 -2.61 64.14
CA VAL A 943 -31.35 -1.91 64.65
C VAL A 943 -31.54 -2.26 66.11
N ALA A 944 -31.79 -1.25 66.93
CA ALA A 944 -32.18 -1.37 68.33
C ALA A 944 -33.70 -1.27 68.46
N GLU A 945 -34.29 -2.00 69.39
CA GLU A 945 -35.69 -1.91 69.76
C GLU A 945 -35.83 -1.94 71.29
N ASP A 946 -36.69 -1.10 71.87
CA ASP A 946 -37.01 -1.07 73.32
C ASP A 946 -38.19 -2.01 73.66
N GLY A 947 -38.93 -2.45 72.64
CA GLY A 947 -40.17 -3.23 72.74
C GLY A 947 -41.43 -2.49 72.28
N GLN A 948 -41.33 -1.19 71.95
CA GLN A 948 -42.40 -0.35 71.39
C GLN A 948 -41.97 0.35 70.10
N ASP A 949 -40.78 0.96 70.10
CA ASP A 949 -40.18 1.73 69.00
C ASP A 949 -38.83 1.14 68.58
N VAL A 950 -38.37 1.53 67.39
CA VAL A 950 -37.09 1.09 66.80
C VAL A 950 -36.18 2.27 66.50
N SER A 951 -34.87 2.07 66.67
CA SER A 951 -33.86 3.06 66.30
C SER A 951 -33.81 3.28 64.79
N ALA A 952 -33.14 4.36 64.38
CA ALA A 952 -32.57 4.41 63.04
C ALA A 952 -31.60 3.23 62.84
N ILE A 953 -31.53 2.71 61.61
CA ILE A 953 -30.55 1.67 61.26
C ILE A 953 -29.16 2.30 61.22
N VAL A 954 -28.19 1.67 61.90
CA VAL A 954 -26.77 2.04 61.81
C VAL A 954 -26.01 0.92 61.12
N THR A 955 -25.33 1.25 60.02
CA THR A 955 -24.55 0.29 59.23
C THR A 955 -23.06 0.60 59.33
N GLU A 956 -22.25 -0.41 59.60
CA GLU A 956 -20.78 -0.34 59.60
C GLU A 956 -20.19 -1.38 58.62
N SER A 957 -18.99 -1.16 58.10
CA SER A 957 -18.38 -2.05 57.09
C SER A 957 -16.86 -2.19 57.19
N ILE A 958 -16.36 -3.40 56.94
CA ILE A 958 -14.94 -3.76 56.91
C ILE A 958 -14.62 -4.60 55.66
N VAL A 959 -13.36 -4.57 55.19
CA VAL A 959 -12.88 -5.42 54.08
C VAL A 959 -11.97 -6.51 54.64
N ILE A 960 -12.22 -7.75 54.24
CA ILE A 960 -11.42 -8.91 54.66
C ILE A 960 -10.04 -8.86 54.01
N SER A 961 -9.00 -8.77 54.85
CA SER A 961 -7.59 -8.74 54.44
C SER A 961 -7.03 -10.15 54.27
N ASN A 962 -5.88 -10.25 53.58
CA ASN A 962 -5.13 -11.49 53.38
C ASN A 962 -4.68 -12.12 54.72
N SER A 963 -4.92 -13.42 54.92
CA SER A 963 -4.36 -14.13 56.09
C SER A 963 -2.89 -14.45 55.87
N LEU A 964 -1.99 -13.85 56.66
CA LEU A 964 -0.55 -14.13 56.56
C LEU A 964 -0.24 -15.62 56.71
N SER A 965 0.49 -16.17 55.73
CA SER A 965 0.95 -17.57 55.76
C SER A 965 1.78 -17.91 57.02
N SER A 966 1.58 -19.12 57.54
CA SER A 966 2.22 -19.58 58.81
C SER A 966 3.73 -19.79 58.66
N ALA A 967 4.47 -19.88 59.78
CA ALA A 967 5.91 -20.08 59.73
C ALA A 967 6.33 -21.48 59.27
N PRO A 968 7.37 -21.63 58.44
CA PRO A 968 7.94 -22.93 58.11
C PRO A 968 8.66 -23.53 59.33
N ILE A 969 8.81 -24.85 59.37
CA ILE A 969 9.74 -25.50 60.31
C ILE A 969 11.06 -25.71 59.58
N ILE A 970 12.13 -25.19 60.16
CA ILE A 970 13.48 -25.20 59.58
C ILE A 970 14.50 -25.86 60.52
N SER A 971 15.62 -26.31 59.97
CA SER A 971 16.79 -26.74 60.75
C SER A 971 18.09 -26.42 60.03
N ILE A 972 19.19 -26.22 60.80
CA ILE A 972 20.53 -26.03 60.24
C ILE A 972 21.38 -27.30 60.42
N ALA A 973 21.97 -27.76 59.33
CA ALA A 973 22.85 -28.93 59.29
C ALA A 973 24.22 -28.60 58.63
N PRO A 974 25.33 -29.13 59.17
CA PRO A 974 25.44 -29.91 60.41
C PRO A 974 25.30 -29.01 61.64
N SER A 975 24.67 -29.51 62.71
CA SER A 975 24.40 -28.75 63.94
C SER A 975 25.63 -28.54 64.86
N ALA A 976 26.84 -28.71 64.30
CA ALA A 976 28.15 -28.51 64.92
C ALA A 976 29.22 -28.46 63.79
N PRO A 977 29.23 -27.38 62.99
CA PRO A 977 30.04 -27.26 61.76
C PRO A 977 31.48 -26.84 62.06
N LEU A 978 32.43 -27.34 61.26
CA LEU A 978 33.85 -26.99 61.35
C LEU A 978 34.25 -25.89 60.34
N GLU A 979 34.95 -24.87 60.83
CA GLU A 979 35.56 -23.76 60.09
C GLU A 979 36.31 -24.27 58.86
N GLN A 980 35.94 -23.80 57.66
CA GLN A 980 36.60 -24.17 56.41
C GLN A 980 36.63 -25.71 56.15
N VAL A 981 35.70 -26.48 56.75
CA VAL A 981 35.32 -27.86 56.36
C VAL A 981 33.86 -27.95 55.93
N ASP A 982 32.94 -27.58 56.81
CA ASP A 982 31.52 -27.93 56.71
C ASP A 982 30.69 -26.72 56.28
N ASP A 983 30.03 -26.81 55.13
CA ASP A 983 28.99 -25.84 54.74
C ASP A 983 27.80 -25.96 55.71
N ILE A 984 27.19 -24.83 56.11
CA ILE A 984 25.95 -24.84 56.92
C ILE A 984 24.74 -24.66 56.00
N SER A 985 23.81 -25.61 56.05
CA SER A 985 22.59 -25.61 55.24
C SER A 985 21.36 -25.53 56.13
N CYS A 986 20.59 -24.47 55.93
CA CYS A 986 19.29 -24.22 56.52
C CYS A 986 18.19 -24.81 55.62
N SER A 987 17.53 -25.88 56.06
CA SER A 987 16.52 -26.59 55.30
C SER A 987 15.13 -26.44 55.92
N ILE A 988 14.12 -26.20 55.07
CA ILE A 988 12.70 -26.29 55.44
C ILE A 988 12.31 -27.76 55.53
N ASP A 989 12.15 -28.26 56.76
CA ASP A 989 11.69 -29.61 57.06
C ASP A 989 10.17 -29.75 56.92
N VAL A 990 9.42 -28.67 57.19
CA VAL A 990 7.98 -28.60 56.97
C VAL A 990 7.63 -27.25 56.35
N VAL A 991 7.04 -27.29 55.15
CA VAL A 991 6.51 -26.11 54.46
C VAL A 991 5.39 -25.46 55.29
N SER A 992 5.35 -24.12 55.23
CA SER A 992 4.24 -23.33 55.72
C SER A 992 2.90 -23.78 55.14
N ALA A 993 1.88 -23.80 56.00
CA ALA A 993 0.50 -23.79 55.54
C ALA A 993 0.02 -22.34 55.41
N ASP A 994 -0.59 -22.01 54.28
CA ASP A 994 -1.47 -20.86 54.19
C ASP A 994 -2.91 -21.26 54.56
N THR A 995 -3.72 -20.30 55.04
CA THR A 995 -5.12 -20.53 55.43
C THR A 995 -6.12 -20.22 54.31
N ASP A 996 -5.78 -19.31 53.39
CA ASP A 996 -6.55 -19.04 52.17
C ASP A 996 -6.28 -20.07 51.05
N ALA A 997 -5.32 -20.97 51.30
CA ALA A 997 -4.77 -21.98 50.40
C ALA A 997 -3.99 -21.42 49.20
N ASP A 998 -3.45 -20.20 49.33
CA ASP A 998 -2.58 -19.59 48.34
C ASP A 998 -1.18 -20.26 48.31
N PRO A 999 -0.45 -20.23 47.17
CA PRO A 999 0.75 -21.06 46.98
C PRO A 999 2.00 -20.44 47.62
N VAL A 1000 2.30 -20.85 48.86
CA VAL A 1000 3.44 -20.29 49.63
C VAL A 1000 4.80 -20.60 49.00
N THR A 1001 5.58 -19.53 48.79
CA THR A 1001 6.99 -19.52 48.41
C THR A 1001 7.87 -19.08 49.58
N TYR A 1002 9.20 -19.13 49.45
CA TYR A 1002 10.12 -18.82 50.56
C TYR A 1002 11.30 -17.97 50.09
N SER A 1003 11.74 -17.08 50.98
CA SER A 1003 13.05 -16.42 50.91
C SER A 1003 13.86 -16.74 52.16
N PHE A 1004 15.18 -16.81 52.02
CA PHE A 1004 16.11 -17.02 53.12
C PHE A 1004 16.96 -15.76 53.30
N ALA A 1005 17.40 -15.50 54.53
CA ALA A 1005 18.35 -14.46 54.86
C ALA A 1005 19.21 -14.95 56.02
N TRP A 1006 20.53 -14.73 55.95
CA TRP A 1006 21.44 -15.13 57.03
C TRP A 1006 21.97 -13.91 57.77
N THR A 1007 22.37 -14.10 59.02
CA THR A 1007 23.23 -13.16 59.74
C THR A 1007 24.40 -13.88 60.39
N VAL A 1008 25.54 -13.20 60.49
CA VAL A 1008 26.75 -13.63 61.20
C VAL A 1008 27.05 -12.61 62.31
N ASP A 1009 27.11 -13.06 63.56
CA ASP A 1009 27.15 -12.24 64.78
C ASP A 1009 26.08 -11.12 64.81
N GLY A 1010 24.92 -11.36 64.18
CA GLY A 1010 23.82 -10.39 64.02
C GLY A 1010 24.01 -9.36 62.90
N THR A 1011 25.05 -9.48 62.07
CA THR A 1011 25.26 -8.69 60.85
C THR A 1011 24.76 -9.46 59.61
N PRO A 1012 23.94 -8.88 58.72
CA PRO A 1012 23.42 -9.60 57.55
C PRO A 1012 24.50 -10.16 56.63
N TYR A 1013 24.39 -11.45 56.31
CA TYR A 1013 25.19 -12.14 55.30
C TYR A 1013 24.31 -12.46 54.10
N THR A 1014 24.75 -12.05 52.92
CA THR A 1014 23.93 -12.06 51.71
C THR A 1014 24.42 -13.04 50.64
N SER A 1015 25.55 -13.72 50.87
CA SER A 1015 26.19 -14.63 49.89
C SER A 1015 25.81 -16.10 50.10
N SER A 1016 24.61 -16.38 50.62
CA SER A 1016 24.08 -17.74 50.71
C SER A 1016 23.60 -18.26 49.34
N SER A 1017 23.61 -19.58 49.18
CA SER A 1017 23.07 -20.26 47.99
C SER A 1017 21.68 -20.81 48.30
N ASP A 1018 20.66 -20.05 47.92
CA ASP A 1018 19.26 -20.35 48.22
C ASP A 1018 18.59 -21.20 47.13
N THR A 1019 17.71 -22.09 47.56
CA THR A 1019 16.77 -22.86 46.72
C THR A 1019 15.35 -22.70 47.29
N ALA A 1020 14.33 -23.22 46.59
CA ALA A 1020 12.94 -23.10 47.02
C ALA A 1020 12.63 -23.71 48.41
N THR A 1021 13.50 -24.58 48.96
CA THR A 1021 13.31 -25.19 50.30
C THR A 1021 14.58 -25.30 51.15
N THR A 1022 15.76 -24.94 50.65
CA THR A 1022 17.02 -24.96 51.44
C THR A 1022 17.98 -23.85 51.05
N SER A 1023 18.65 -23.21 52.00
CA SER A 1023 19.71 -22.21 51.78
C SER A 1023 21.02 -22.65 52.44
N THR A 1024 22.16 -22.45 51.77
CA THR A 1024 23.47 -22.92 52.25
C THR A 1024 24.51 -21.80 52.26
N VAL A 1025 25.21 -21.62 53.38
CA VAL A 1025 26.42 -20.80 53.50
C VAL A 1025 27.63 -21.72 53.45
N SER A 1026 28.64 -21.37 52.63
CA SER A 1026 29.79 -22.26 52.45
C SER A 1026 30.85 -22.11 53.55
N ALA A 1027 31.47 -23.24 53.91
CA ALA A 1027 32.50 -23.37 54.93
C ALA A 1027 33.66 -22.35 54.81
N PHE A 1028 33.95 -21.89 53.59
CA PHE A 1028 35.01 -20.92 53.32
C PHE A 1028 34.73 -19.52 53.88
N ASP A 1029 33.46 -19.18 54.10
CA ASP A 1029 33.03 -17.91 54.68
C ASP A 1029 32.75 -18.02 56.20
N LEU A 1030 32.80 -19.25 56.76
CA LEU A 1030 32.55 -19.57 58.17
C LEU A 1030 33.86 -19.61 58.98
N ASN A 1031 34.04 -18.70 59.95
CA ASN A 1031 35.23 -18.64 60.81
C ASN A 1031 34.91 -19.12 62.24
N GLY A 1032 35.88 -19.76 62.91
CA GLY A 1032 35.68 -20.37 64.22
C GLY A 1032 35.28 -19.38 65.33
N GLY A 1033 34.10 -19.60 65.90
CA GLY A 1033 33.51 -18.80 66.99
C GLY A 1033 32.41 -17.83 66.58
N GLU A 1034 32.10 -17.70 65.29
CA GLU A 1034 30.96 -16.91 64.78
C GLU A 1034 29.61 -17.58 65.07
N GLU A 1035 28.59 -16.80 65.44
CA GLU A 1035 27.19 -17.26 65.52
C GLU A 1035 26.44 -16.91 64.22
N TRP A 1036 25.89 -17.93 63.56
CA TRP A 1036 25.20 -17.84 62.29
C TRP A 1036 23.72 -18.16 62.43
N GLU A 1037 22.84 -17.17 62.21
CA GLU A 1037 21.38 -17.33 62.23
C GLU A 1037 20.83 -17.36 60.80
N CYS A 1038 20.04 -18.39 60.49
CA CYS A 1038 19.19 -18.44 59.31
C CYS A 1038 17.81 -17.87 59.67
N SER A 1039 17.28 -17.00 58.82
CA SER A 1039 15.88 -16.54 58.81
C SER A 1039 15.20 -16.99 57.52
N VAL A 1040 13.98 -17.51 57.61
CA VAL A 1040 13.20 -17.99 56.45
C VAL A 1040 11.81 -17.38 56.48
N THR A 1041 11.55 -16.51 55.51
CA THR A 1041 10.29 -15.80 55.35
C THR A 1041 9.43 -16.49 54.29
N PRO A 1042 8.27 -17.06 54.66
CA PRO A 1042 7.28 -17.50 53.68
C PRO A 1042 6.61 -16.28 53.01
N ASN A 1043 6.15 -16.43 51.78
CA ASN A 1043 5.36 -15.42 51.07
C ASN A 1043 4.26 -16.11 50.25
N ASP A 1044 3.01 -15.72 50.48
CA ASP A 1044 1.81 -16.31 49.85
C ASP A 1044 1.45 -15.72 48.48
N GLY A 1045 2.26 -14.78 47.98
CA GLY A 1045 2.03 -14.07 46.72
C GLY A 1045 1.32 -12.72 46.87
N GLN A 1046 0.88 -12.36 48.09
CA GLN A 1046 0.50 -10.98 48.44
C GLN A 1046 1.36 -10.43 49.58
N ASP A 1047 1.54 -11.17 50.68
CA ASP A 1047 2.27 -10.70 51.85
C ASP A 1047 3.38 -11.66 52.30
N ASP A 1048 4.36 -11.10 53.02
CA ASP A 1048 5.36 -11.88 53.75
C ASP A 1048 4.73 -12.44 55.04
N GLY A 1049 4.66 -13.77 55.12
CA GLY A 1049 4.16 -14.50 56.27
C GLY A 1049 5.17 -14.58 57.43
N ILE A 1050 4.84 -15.41 58.42
CA ILE A 1050 5.60 -15.43 59.69
C ILE A 1050 6.99 -16.04 59.49
N VAL A 1051 8.04 -15.25 59.74
CA VAL A 1051 9.45 -15.68 59.63
C VAL A 1051 9.79 -16.75 60.68
N ALA A 1052 10.49 -17.80 60.27
CA ALA A 1052 11.15 -18.75 61.18
C ALA A 1052 12.66 -18.46 61.27
N THR A 1053 13.28 -18.59 62.45
CA THR A 1053 14.75 -18.49 62.59
C THR A 1053 15.34 -19.65 63.40
N GLU A 1054 16.62 -19.96 63.15
CA GLU A 1054 17.42 -20.99 63.81
C GLU A 1054 18.91 -20.58 63.75
N SER A 1055 19.73 -20.93 64.74
CA SER A 1055 21.17 -20.54 64.76
C SER A 1055 22.16 -21.67 65.06
N VAL A 1056 23.40 -21.49 64.61
CA VAL A 1056 24.53 -22.43 64.83
C VAL A 1056 25.84 -21.66 65.04
N VAL A 1057 26.82 -22.26 65.73
CA VAL A 1057 28.14 -21.66 66.00
C VAL A 1057 29.26 -22.54 65.43
N ILE A 1058 30.26 -21.94 64.80
CA ILE A 1058 31.32 -22.62 64.04
C ILE A 1058 32.53 -23.00 64.94
N ASP A 1059 33.12 -24.19 64.75
CA ASP A 1059 34.26 -24.71 65.54
C ASP A 1059 35.55 -24.90 64.69
N GLY A 1060 36.74 -24.60 65.23
CA GLY A 1060 37.80 -23.91 64.45
C GLY A 1060 38.97 -24.69 63.79
N GLU A 1061 38.80 -25.81 63.06
CA GLU A 1061 39.92 -26.46 62.31
C GLU A 1061 39.49 -27.13 60.95
N GLY A 1062 40.12 -26.75 59.80
CA GLY A 1062 39.59 -26.90 58.40
C GLY A 1062 40.15 -27.99 57.41
N VAL A 1063 39.69 -27.96 56.12
CA VAL A 1063 40.35 -28.35 54.80
C VAL A 1063 39.53 -29.16 53.71
N SER A 1064 38.87 -28.46 52.75
CA SER A 1064 38.97 -28.55 51.24
C SER A 1064 38.10 -29.41 50.23
N VAL A 1065 37.71 -28.73 49.10
CA VAL A 1065 37.45 -29.13 47.67
C VAL A 1065 36.04 -29.55 47.13
N GLY A 1066 35.43 -28.76 46.18
CA GLY A 1066 34.75 -29.33 44.98
C GLY A 1066 33.51 -28.66 44.27
N ASP A 1067 33.74 -27.83 43.23
CA ASP A 1067 32.97 -27.60 41.95
C ASP A 1067 31.50 -27.04 41.81
N THR A 1068 31.40 -26.00 40.95
CA THR A 1068 30.31 -25.56 40.03
C THR A 1068 28.96 -24.97 40.50
N ASN A 1069 28.61 -23.79 39.95
CA ASN A 1069 27.23 -23.28 39.83
C ASN A 1069 27.11 -22.18 38.74
N ILE A 1070 25.97 -22.08 38.02
CA ILE A 1070 25.41 -20.89 37.30
C ILE A 1070 24.11 -21.30 36.55
N VAL A 1071 23.10 -20.42 36.57
CA VAL A 1071 21.76 -20.57 35.99
C VAL A 1071 21.44 -19.36 35.08
N VAL A 1072 20.32 -19.38 34.33
CA VAL A 1072 19.84 -18.26 33.51
C VAL A 1072 18.39 -17.86 33.85
N ARG A 1073 18.12 -16.56 33.94
CA ARG A 1073 16.83 -15.90 34.15
C ARG A 1073 16.78 -14.60 33.32
N ASP A 1074 15.60 -14.25 32.81
CA ASP A 1074 15.26 -13.01 32.07
C ASP A 1074 16.13 -12.70 30.83
N GLY A 1075 16.54 -13.75 30.12
CA GLY A 1075 17.09 -13.69 28.75
C GLY A 1075 18.57 -13.30 28.66
N PHE A 1076 19.04 -12.49 29.60
CA PHE A 1076 20.38 -12.57 30.18
C PHE A 1076 20.23 -12.19 31.67
N GLN A 1077 20.83 -12.79 32.70
CA GLN A 1077 21.88 -13.80 32.95
C GLN A 1077 22.64 -14.32 31.74
N TYR A 1078 23.85 -13.84 31.43
CA TYR A 1078 25.03 -13.51 32.28
C TYR A 1078 25.65 -14.72 32.96
N GLN A 1079 26.81 -15.13 32.45
CA GLN A 1079 27.93 -15.35 33.37
C GLN A 1079 28.30 -13.99 33.96
N CYS A 1080 27.90 -13.72 35.20
CA CYS A 1080 28.46 -12.59 35.93
C CYS A 1080 29.92 -12.94 36.26
N GLN A 1081 30.88 -12.43 35.49
CA GLN A 1081 32.32 -12.64 35.75
C GLN A 1081 32.82 -11.87 36.97
N ALA A 1082 32.07 -10.85 37.42
CA ALA A 1082 32.41 -10.02 38.57
C ALA A 1082 31.14 -9.51 39.28
N TRP A 1083 30.70 -10.26 40.29
CA TRP A 1083 29.83 -9.72 41.34
C TRP A 1083 30.61 -8.73 42.19
N SER A 1084 29.99 -7.65 42.63
CA SER A 1084 30.58 -6.66 43.56
C SER A 1084 29.74 -6.62 44.85
N GLY A 1085 29.73 -7.75 45.57
CA GLY A 1085 28.64 -8.05 46.50
C GLY A 1085 27.39 -8.51 45.73
N ASN A 1086 26.20 -8.34 46.32
CA ASN A 1086 24.95 -8.88 45.77
C ASN A 1086 24.33 -8.13 44.57
N GLU A 1087 25.05 -7.21 43.92
CA GLU A 1087 24.59 -6.54 42.70
C GLU A 1087 25.38 -7.02 41.46
N CYS A 1088 24.66 -7.52 40.46
CA CYS A 1088 25.18 -7.79 39.12
C CYS A 1088 25.10 -6.51 38.29
N ILE A 1089 26.20 -5.75 38.25
CA ILE A 1089 26.20 -4.35 37.80
C ILE A 1089 26.27 -4.12 36.28
N GLU A 1090 26.58 -5.14 35.47
CA GLU A 1090 26.68 -5.01 34.00
C GLU A 1090 25.77 -5.99 33.25
N ASN A 1091 24.51 -5.58 33.08
CA ASN A 1091 23.47 -6.33 32.39
C ASN A 1091 23.61 -6.29 30.85
N TRP A 1092 24.65 -6.94 30.32
CA TRP A 1092 24.91 -7.09 28.89
C TRP A 1092 25.59 -8.45 28.58
N ILE A 1093 25.42 -8.96 27.36
CA ILE A 1093 26.56 -9.56 26.65
C ILE A 1093 26.97 -8.57 25.56
N SER A 1094 27.78 -7.61 25.97
CA SER A 1094 28.56 -6.78 25.06
C SER A 1094 29.75 -7.62 24.58
N VAL A 1095 29.95 -7.74 23.27
CA VAL A 1095 31.15 -8.38 22.72
C VAL A 1095 32.28 -7.36 22.86
N PRO A 1096 33.32 -7.60 23.68
CA PRO A 1096 34.29 -6.56 23.99
C PRO A 1096 35.04 -6.12 22.73
N ALA A 1097 35.35 -4.82 22.65
CA ALA A 1097 36.05 -4.22 21.51
C ALA A 1097 37.51 -4.70 21.35
N SER A 1098 38.02 -5.55 22.26
CA SER A 1098 38.48 -6.94 22.01
C SER A 1098 39.09 -7.31 20.66
N ALA A 1099 39.76 -6.38 19.98
CA ALA A 1099 41.11 -6.53 19.46
C ALA A 1099 41.56 -8.00 19.38
N PHE A 1100 41.23 -8.76 18.33
CA PHE A 1100 41.49 -8.43 16.92
C PHE A 1100 42.94 -7.95 16.77
N VAL A 1101 43.83 -8.91 16.59
CA VAL A 1101 45.28 -8.75 16.44
C VAL A 1101 45.71 -9.61 15.26
N ASP A 1102 46.71 -9.12 14.51
CA ASP A 1102 47.27 -9.65 13.27
C ASP A 1102 46.32 -9.69 12.06
N GLU A 1103 46.45 -8.62 11.27
CA GLU A 1103 45.86 -8.41 9.96
C GLU A 1103 46.33 -9.47 8.94
N ALA A 1104 45.45 -10.40 8.58
CA ALA A 1104 45.61 -11.24 7.39
C ALA A 1104 44.28 -11.37 6.64
N ASN A 1105 44.02 -10.38 5.78
CA ASN A 1105 42.96 -10.37 4.74
C ASN A 1105 41.49 -10.18 5.16
N CYS A 1106 41.17 -9.62 6.34
CA CYS A 1106 40.02 -8.72 6.49
C CYS A 1106 40.03 -7.89 7.80
N GLY A 1107 39.46 -6.69 7.75
CA GLY A 1107 39.23 -5.82 8.92
C GLY A 1107 37.81 -5.93 9.48
N VAL A 1108 37.55 -5.31 10.64
CA VAL A 1108 36.37 -5.58 11.48
C VAL A 1108 35.39 -4.40 11.55
N PRO A 1109 34.07 -4.62 11.40
CA PRO A 1109 33.02 -3.73 11.88
C PRO A 1109 32.46 -4.15 13.25
N ASP A 1110 32.06 -3.16 14.06
CA ASP A 1110 31.42 -3.32 15.37
C ASP A 1110 30.12 -4.17 15.32
N LYS A 1111 29.97 -5.10 16.27
CA LYS A 1111 28.76 -5.93 16.47
C LYS A 1111 28.58 -6.29 17.95
N THR A 1112 28.09 -5.34 18.73
CA THR A 1112 27.77 -5.49 20.15
C THR A 1112 26.28 -5.78 20.38
N THR A 1113 25.97 -6.81 21.19
CA THR A 1113 24.65 -7.14 21.82
C THR A 1113 23.53 -7.77 20.96
N LEU A 1114 22.60 -8.46 21.65
CA LEU A 1114 21.37 -9.17 21.22
C LEU A 1114 20.32 -9.10 22.36
N ARG A 1115 19.05 -9.54 22.18
CA ARG A 1115 17.97 -9.62 23.21
C ARG A 1115 16.86 -10.69 22.89
N PRO A 1116 15.90 -11.04 23.80
CA PRO A 1116 15.15 -12.33 23.86
C PRO A 1116 13.59 -12.30 23.64
N VAL A 1117 12.90 -13.47 23.49
CA VAL A 1117 11.53 -13.55 22.90
C VAL A 1117 10.66 -14.87 23.07
N TRP A 1118 9.35 -14.85 22.67
CA TRP A 1118 8.15 -15.61 23.15
C TRP A 1118 7.35 -16.53 22.15
N TYR A 1119 6.13 -17.00 22.53
CA TYR A 1119 5.37 -18.13 21.90
C TYR A 1119 3.86 -18.24 22.32
N GLY A 1120 2.87 -18.52 21.43
CA GLY A 1120 1.51 -19.05 21.81
C GLY A 1120 0.22 -18.39 21.24
N GLU A 1121 -0.93 -19.10 21.30
CA GLU A 1121 -2.32 -18.73 20.89
C GLU A 1121 -3.35 -18.99 22.04
N THR A 1122 -4.63 -18.56 22.07
CA THR A 1122 -5.55 -17.96 21.05
C THR A 1122 -6.27 -16.66 21.46
N ASP A 1123 -6.79 -16.55 22.69
CA ASP A 1123 -8.01 -15.75 22.91
C ASP A 1123 -7.85 -14.22 23.05
N VAL A 1124 -6.62 -13.71 23.23
CA VAL A 1124 -6.33 -12.27 23.12
C VAL A 1124 -4.98 -12.07 22.44
N GLN A 1125 -4.96 -11.56 21.21
CA GLN A 1125 -3.75 -10.99 20.63
C GLN A 1125 -3.42 -9.66 21.32
N CYS A 1126 -2.19 -9.52 21.81
CA CYS A 1126 -1.48 -8.24 21.77
C CYS A 1126 0.05 -8.41 21.96
N GLU A 1127 0.82 -7.76 21.07
CA GLU A 1127 2.21 -7.26 21.27
C GLU A 1127 3.48 -8.09 21.05
N LEU A 1128 3.55 -9.18 20.27
CA LEU A 1128 4.87 -9.85 20.10
C LEU A 1128 5.98 -8.91 19.43
N ILE A 1129 6.97 -8.38 20.20
CA ILE A 1129 8.15 -7.47 19.93
C ILE A 1129 9.52 -8.20 19.78
N CYS A 1130 10.52 -7.74 18.98
CA CYS A 1130 11.84 -8.39 18.90
C CYS A 1130 13.14 -7.54 18.74
N TRP A 1131 14.20 -8.27 18.39
CA TRP A 1131 15.64 -8.04 18.41
C TRP A 1131 16.28 -8.91 17.31
N ILE A 1132 17.39 -8.44 16.71
CA ILE A 1132 18.01 -9.00 15.49
C ILE A 1132 19.55 -9.01 15.60
N ALA A 1133 20.23 -9.91 14.88
CA ALA A 1133 21.66 -9.77 14.57
C ALA A 1133 21.88 -9.16 13.17
N THR A 1134 22.57 -8.01 13.07
CA THR A 1134 22.79 -7.27 11.81
C THR A 1134 24.26 -7.25 11.35
N GLY A 1135 24.52 -6.82 10.10
CA GLY A 1135 25.82 -6.32 9.65
C GLY A 1135 26.60 -7.19 8.65
N ASP A 1136 27.69 -6.62 8.12
CA ASP A 1136 27.98 -6.48 6.67
C ASP A 1136 28.45 -7.72 5.85
N SER A 1137 28.69 -7.50 4.55
CA SER A 1137 28.38 -8.38 3.41
C SER A 1137 29.53 -8.59 2.41
N THR A 1138 30.74 -8.14 2.73
CA THR A 1138 31.80 -7.81 1.75
C THR A 1138 32.86 -8.91 1.52
N CYS A 1139 32.63 -10.15 1.95
CA CYS A 1139 33.55 -11.30 1.77
C CYS A 1139 33.14 -12.32 0.68
N VAL A 1140 32.40 -11.89 -0.35
CA VAL A 1140 31.91 -12.79 -1.43
C VAL A 1140 32.86 -12.77 -2.64
N GLY A 1141 33.68 -13.82 -2.77
CA GLY A 1141 34.51 -14.08 -3.96
C GLY A 1141 33.82 -15.04 -4.93
N HIS A 1142 33.68 -14.65 -6.19
CA HIS A 1142 32.87 -15.37 -7.18
C HIS A 1142 33.71 -16.30 -8.10
N GLN A 1143 33.40 -17.61 -8.11
CA GLN A 1143 33.67 -18.48 -9.25
C GLN A 1143 32.47 -19.40 -9.52
N SER A 1144 32.16 -19.57 -10.81
CA SER A 1144 30.92 -20.17 -11.31
C SER A 1144 31.16 -21.48 -12.04
N SER A 1145 30.55 -22.58 -11.57
CA SER A 1145 30.37 -23.81 -12.35
C SER A 1145 29.23 -24.66 -11.76
N SER A 1146 28.34 -25.16 -12.61
CA SER A 1146 27.24 -26.14 -12.33
C SER A 1146 26.27 -25.78 -11.19
N GLY A 1147 25.00 -25.56 -11.53
CA GLY A 1147 24.03 -24.92 -10.64
C GLY A 1147 23.51 -25.76 -9.46
N SER A 1148 23.24 -25.04 -8.36
CA SER A 1148 22.22 -25.37 -7.34
C SER A 1148 21.86 -24.08 -6.57
N SER A 1149 20.71 -24.06 -5.89
CA SER A 1149 20.20 -22.89 -5.17
C SER A 1149 20.91 -22.67 -3.83
N GLY A 1150 21.37 -21.44 -3.56
CA GLY A 1150 21.94 -21.04 -2.27
C GLY A 1150 20.95 -20.22 -1.43
N THR A 1151 21.05 -20.34 -0.10
CA THR A 1151 20.32 -19.55 0.90
C THR A 1151 21.27 -18.83 1.84
N HIS A 1152 20.89 -17.63 2.29
CA HIS A 1152 21.63 -16.84 3.29
C HIS A 1152 20.78 -16.69 4.56
N THR A 1153 21.41 -16.58 5.73
CA THR A 1153 20.73 -16.53 7.05
C THR A 1153 21.12 -15.31 7.88
N GLY A 1154 20.12 -14.63 8.41
CA GLY A 1154 20.17 -13.68 9.53
C GLY A 1154 19.05 -13.99 10.53
N TRP A 1155 19.05 -13.40 11.73
CA TRP A 1155 18.26 -13.88 12.88
C TRP A 1155 17.39 -12.79 13.54
N MET A 1156 16.07 -13.02 13.63
CA MET A 1156 15.01 -12.20 14.29
C MET A 1156 13.79 -13.10 14.69
N TYR A 1157 12.83 -12.67 15.53
CA TYR A 1157 11.72 -13.47 16.17
C TYR A 1157 10.61 -12.49 16.75
N THR A 1158 9.77 -12.71 17.82
CA THR A 1158 8.80 -11.72 18.47
C THR A 1158 8.15 -12.04 19.91
N SER A 1159 7.85 -11.08 20.84
CA SER A 1159 7.41 -11.21 22.30
C SER A 1159 6.58 -10.08 23.04
N PRO A 1160 5.53 -10.33 23.90
CA PRO A 1160 4.47 -9.33 24.26
C PRO A 1160 4.29 -8.86 25.72
N THR A 1161 3.59 -7.72 25.94
CA THR A 1161 2.27 -7.57 26.64
C THR A 1161 1.96 -6.09 27.03
N SER A 1162 0.76 -5.50 26.82
CA SER A 1162 -0.39 -5.97 26.02
C SER A 1162 -1.33 -4.87 25.39
N PRO A 1163 -2.36 -4.28 26.03
CA PRO A 1163 -3.66 -4.18 25.32
C PRO A 1163 -4.24 -2.76 25.04
N GLY A 1164 -4.87 -2.59 23.85
CA GLY A 1164 -5.98 -1.63 23.64
C GLY A 1164 -5.94 -0.64 22.45
N CYS A 1165 -6.12 -1.09 21.20
CA CYS A 1165 -6.63 -0.22 20.10
C CYS A 1165 -7.03 -0.96 18.79
N ASP A 1166 -8.24 -0.67 18.30
CA ASP A 1166 -8.77 -0.59 16.90
C ASP A 1166 -8.40 -1.61 15.79
N SER A 1167 -9.37 -1.87 14.88
CA SER A 1167 -9.33 -2.92 13.86
C SER A 1167 -9.31 -2.39 12.40
N SER A 1168 -8.32 -1.59 12.00
CA SER A 1168 -8.28 -0.96 10.66
C SER A 1168 -6.94 -1.05 9.88
N GLY A 1169 -6.07 -2.02 10.20
CA GLY A 1169 -4.66 -2.08 9.74
C GLY A 1169 -4.27 -2.76 8.40
N ARG A 1170 -4.82 -3.95 8.06
CA ARG A 1170 -4.36 -4.93 7.01
C ARG A 1170 -3.06 -5.70 7.38
N ALA A 1171 -3.01 -7.04 7.29
CA ALA A 1171 -2.75 -7.95 6.13
C ALA A 1171 -1.29 -7.85 5.59
N TYR A 1172 -0.58 -8.92 5.21
CA TYR A 1172 -1.00 -10.14 4.48
C TYR A 1172 -0.23 -11.44 4.84
N SER A 1173 -0.75 -12.57 4.33
CA SER A 1173 -0.17 -13.93 4.28
C SER A 1173 0.45 -14.22 2.87
N GLU A 1174 0.93 -15.42 2.43
CA GLU A 1174 0.74 -16.82 2.87
C GLU A 1174 1.72 -17.85 2.20
N ILE A 1175 1.64 -19.13 2.61
CA ILE A 1175 2.04 -20.44 2.02
C ILE A 1175 3.52 -20.74 1.66
N THR A 1176 3.96 -21.96 1.98
CA THR A 1176 4.81 -22.78 1.07
C THR A 1176 4.37 -24.24 1.12
N PHE A 1177 4.15 -24.85 -0.05
CA PHE A 1177 3.63 -26.21 -0.24
C PHE A 1177 4.74 -27.29 -0.20
N PRO A 1178 4.40 -28.56 0.09
CA PRO A 1178 5.16 -29.69 -0.42
C PRO A 1178 5.20 -29.59 -1.95
N GLY A 1179 6.39 -29.55 -2.55
CA GLY A 1179 6.51 -29.42 -4.01
C GLY A 1179 6.67 -28.00 -4.58
N ALA A 1180 7.25 -27.07 -3.82
CA ALA A 1180 7.78 -25.76 -4.25
C ALA A 1180 6.79 -24.59 -4.26
N THR A 1181 7.22 -23.41 -3.77
CA THR A 1181 6.44 -22.15 -3.88
C THR A 1181 7.33 -20.89 -3.78
N TYR A 1182 6.85 -19.79 -4.38
CA TYR A 1182 7.18 -18.44 -3.91
C TYR A 1182 6.51 -18.19 -2.55
N THR A 1183 7.02 -17.22 -1.79
CA THR A 1183 6.71 -17.05 -0.36
C THR A 1183 7.02 -15.59 0.04
N HIS A 1184 6.63 -15.17 1.25
CA HIS A 1184 7.05 -13.93 1.96
C HIS A 1184 6.43 -12.60 1.49
N VAL A 1185 6.34 -11.52 2.30
CA VAL A 1185 6.37 -11.32 3.78
C VAL A 1185 5.78 -9.92 4.05
N TRP A 1186 5.06 -9.71 5.16
CA TRP A 1186 5.30 -8.49 5.97
C TRP A 1186 5.11 -8.83 7.46
N SER A 1187 6.04 -8.35 8.27
CA SER A 1187 5.89 -8.21 9.73
C SER A 1187 6.78 -7.05 10.17
N PHE A 1188 6.73 -6.67 11.44
CA PHE A 1188 7.13 -5.34 11.93
C PHE A 1188 8.51 -4.83 11.48
N ASP A 1189 9.47 -5.73 11.20
CA ASP A 1189 10.89 -5.39 11.07
C ASP A 1189 11.57 -5.64 9.70
N SER A 1190 10.95 -6.27 8.66
CA SER A 1190 11.38 -6.24 7.21
C SER A 1190 10.69 -7.27 6.27
N MET A 1191 11.02 -7.25 4.96
CA MET A 1191 10.44 -8.02 3.84
C MET A 1191 11.48 -8.42 2.76
N SER A 1192 11.63 -9.72 2.45
CA SER A 1192 12.35 -10.30 1.28
C SER A 1192 12.01 -11.81 1.09
N TRP A 1193 12.37 -12.46 -0.03
CA TRP A 1193 11.61 -13.63 -0.54
C TRP A 1193 12.31 -14.82 -1.26
N SER A 1194 12.11 -16.06 -0.75
CA SER A 1194 12.03 -17.37 -1.49
C SER A 1194 13.32 -17.92 -2.14
N ARG A 1195 13.45 -19.10 -2.81
CA ARG A 1195 12.58 -20.24 -3.26
C ARG A 1195 13.46 -21.50 -3.52
N SER A 1196 13.06 -22.78 -3.76
CA SER A 1196 11.83 -23.59 -3.47
C SER A 1196 11.91 -25.06 -4.02
N GLY A 1197 11.43 -26.09 -3.29
CA GLY A 1197 11.07 -27.44 -3.82
C GLY A 1197 12.18 -28.51 -3.91
N ASN A 1198 11.93 -29.82 -3.80
CA ASN A 1198 10.73 -30.59 -3.40
C ASN A 1198 11.20 -31.73 -2.46
N PHE A 1199 10.86 -31.66 -1.16
CA PHE A 1199 11.39 -32.58 -0.14
C PHE A 1199 10.30 -33.13 0.78
N SER A 1200 10.30 -34.45 0.94
CA SER A 1200 9.38 -35.19 1.81
C SER A 1200 9.81 -35.11 3.28
N GLY A 1201 9.17 -34.19 3.99
CA GLY A 1201 9.08 -33.94 5.45
C GLY A 1201 9.86 -34.77 6.48
N TYR A 1202 10.16 -34.10 7.60
CA TYR A 1202 10.43 -34.74 8.89
C TYR A 1202 9.41 -34.28 9.92
N VAL A 1203 8.98 -35.21 10.77
CA VAL A 1203 8.08 -34.96 11.91
C VAL A 1203 8.94 -34.83 13.15
N CYS A 1204 8.80 -33.72 13.90
CA CYS A 1204 9.38 -33.63 15.24
C CYS A 1204 8.72 -34.65 16.15
N ASN A 1205 9.52 -35.52 16.76
CA ASN A 1205 9.06 -36.53 17.69
C ASN A 1205 10.01 -36.50 18.89
N TRP A 1206 9.66 -35.66 19.87
CA TRP A 1206 10.46 -35.23 21.02
C TRP A 1206 11.70 -34.43 20.60
#